data_AF-A0A1W0AAA1-F1
#
_entry.id   AF-A0A1W0AAA1-F1
#
_cell.length_a   1.000
_cell.length_b   1.000
_cell.length_c   1.000
_cell.angle_alpha   90.00
_cell.angle_beta   90.00
_cell.angle_gamma   90.00
#
_symmetry.space_group_name_H-M   'P 1'
#
loop_
_entity.id
_entity.type
_entity.pdbx_description
1 polymer ?
#
loop_
_entity_poly.entity_id
_entity_poly.type
_entity_poly.pdbx_seq_one_letter_code
_entity_poly.pdbx_strand_id
1 'polypeptide(L)'
;MVASTDIDTSMALNERPTSQPSYWCHECACTVATTFNVESDEVECQQCGGCFVEELEEGTPAQDRPQNFIPPTNDTTTQENTNLNRSSPFRFAFNGENRTLPPLPTRNEPRAPTSSIFEGASNGAARTTRNRIFTRTSSGRPVEVFITGSNGGGGSGLLSAIGSMLSMQSGQGLPATIGDYAFGNISNIINQLMQNDPNQHGAPPASKSVVENLPIVEITQEDVDKNQDCAVCKDMFALKEEVRRLPCAHDFHPDCILPWLAQHNSCPVCRYELPTDDQDYENHKHPHRSSFNTAPSSSSSMEYEVILCVVDEGSINAVAVLVDELRHDDPKLRLQAMKKVQVIASALGPQRTRDELLPFLNETLDDDDEILLALAEELGEFVDLVGGAQNAYHLLFLLETLVAVDEAAVRDMACKSMVKVVKLMPPEHISEHFVAVLRRLVTREWFTSRIAACNLFQVGYDVLSPTIQAEMRGMFSQLCRDDLPLVRKAASSALGPFAVMTDPATANNELMPLFIALAQDRQDSVRLQTVDNAVALAQLVPEEIKMNQLIPIICTAARDSAWRVRWSVGNKLPEICQAFGPEVASTTICEMCFVPLLGDTEAEVKTIAASKTHTAAAFIHPNQLVSRIIPSCATLARDPSEHVRASLASVVMKMAIYLGRENAVTHLLPLFLQLLSDENSEVRLNIISNLDHVNEVVGIDQLTQSLLPAIVQLAEDRQWRIRLAIIEFVPTLASQLGVAYFEEHLMEMCMGWLCDSVFSIREAATLNLLRLTQHFGVDWARQHIVPRIFSMHSNPNYLYRMISLRAVKMLAPAMPSDAIQATILPIVLELATDPVPNIRFNVAKTLEAMVTQLDASVLEAAVQPCLQALVQDPDSDVQYFASHALRVMP
;
A
#
# COMPACT_ATOMS: atom_id res chain seq x y z
N MET A 1 3.64 -70.92 15.92
CA MET A 1 2.66 -71.84 16.54
C MET A 1 2.39 -71.34 17.94
N VAL A 2 1.20 -70.76 18.17
CA VAL A 2 0.07 -71.34 18.95
C VAL A 2 0.44 -71.35 20.45
N ALA A 3 -0.30 -70.78 21.40
CA ALA A 3 -1.75 -70.67 21.60
C ALA A 3 -2.02 -69.75 22.82
N SER A 4 -3.06 -68.89 22.85
CA SER A 4 -4.37 -69.07 23.55
C SER A 4 -4.29 -69.07 25.08
N THR A 5 -5.15 -68.47 25.91
CA THR A 5 -6.33 -67.57 25.87
C THR A 5 -6.63 -67.25 27.36
N ASP A 6 -7.55 -66.30 27.61
CA ASP A 6 -8.38 -66.13 28.82
C ASP A 6 -7.84 -65.17 29.93
N ILE A 7 -8.61 -64.29 30.60
CA ILE A 7 -10.03 -63.85 30.60
C ILE A 7 -10.13 -62.64 31.59
N ASP A 8 -11.02 -61.66 31.33
CA ASP A 8 -11.73 -60.71 32.24
C ASP A 8 -10.95 -59.69 33.13
N THR A 9 -11.42 -58.47 33.46
CA THR A 9 -12.72 -57.77 33.32
C THR A 9 -12.57 -56.24 33.61
N SER A 10 -13.53 -55.47 33.07
CA SER A 10 -14.09 -54.18 33.55
C SER A 10 -13.44 -52.85 33.13
N MET A 11 -14.16 -52.04 32.33
CA MET A 11 -14.93 -50.86 32.79
C MET A 11 -15.61 -50.19 31.58
N ALA A 12 -16.91 -49.91 31.71
CA ALA A 12 -17.73 -49.22 30.72
C ALA A 12 -17.64 -47.69 30.88
N LEU A 13 -17.55 -46.94 29.76
CA LEU A 13 -18.32 -45.74 29.40
C LEU A 13 -17.65 -44.94 28.25
N ASN A 14 -18.49 -44.42 27.35
CA ASN A 14 -18.25 -43.44 26.27
C ASN A 14 -17.66 -43.91 24.92
N GLU A 15 -18.55 -44.28 23.99
CA GLU A 15 -18.31 -44.09 22.55
C GLU A 15 -18.90 -42.71 22.13
N ARG A 16 -18.06 -41.85 21.56
CA ARG A 16 -18.40 -40.61 20.82
C ARG A 16 -17.81 -40.72 19.40
N PRO A 17 -18.41 -40.04 18.40
CA PRO A 17 -18.38 -40.47 17.00
C PRO A 17 -17.10 -40.09 16.21
N THR A 18 -16.79 -40.98 15.26
CA THR A 18 -16.18 -40.84 13.91
C THR A 18 -15.47 -39.54 13.50
N SER A 19 -14.33 -39.73 12.84
CA SER A 19 -13.44 -38.77 12.17
C SER A 19 -14.14 -37.60 11.45
N GLN A 20 -13.60 -36.37 11.59
CA GLN A 20 -13.93 -35.26 10.69
C GLN A 20 -13.51 -35.60 9.25
N PRO A 21 -14.30 -35.23 8.22
CA PRO A 21 -13.90 -35.38 6.82
C PRO A 21 -12.66 -34.54 6.52
N SER A 22 -11.73 -35.09 5.74
CA SER A 22 -10.51 -34.39 5.32
C SER A 22 -10.75 -33.66 4.01
N TYR A 23 -10.53 -32.34 3.95
CA TYR A 23 -10.67 -31.54 2.73
C TYR A 23 -9.30 -31.31 2.07
N TRP A 24 -9.26 -31.15 0.75
CA TRP A 24 -8.10 -30.75 -0.04
C TRP A 24 -8.28 -29.34 -0.56
N CYS A 25 -7.38 -28.42 -0.23
CA CYS A 25 -7.37 -27.09 -0.82
C CYS A 25 -6.45 -27.07 -2.03
N HIS A 26 -6.97 -26.70 -3.18
CA HIS A 26 -6.18 -26.59 -4.41
C HIS A 26 -5.30 -25.34 -4.44
N GLU A 27 -5.62 -24.34 -3.61
CA GLU A 27 -4.85 -23.11 -3.50
C GLU A 27 -3.67 -23.26 -2.52
N CYS A 28 -3.83 -24.07 -1.47
CA CYS A 28 -2.74 -24.47 -0.57
C CYS A 28 -1.99 -25.72 -1.04
N ALA A 29 -2.54 -26.48 -1.99
CA ALA A 29 -2.06 -27.77 -2.46
C ALA A 29 -1.79 -28.79 -1.33
N CYS A 30 -2.65 -28.79 -0.31
CA CYS A 30 -2.54 -29.68 0.83
C CYS A 30 -3.93 -30.03 1.39
N THR A 31 -3.98 -31.03 2.26
CA THR A 31 -5.16 -31.30 3.07
C THR A 31 -5.34 -30.23 4.13
N VAL A 32 -6.51 -29.60 4.17
CA VAL A 32 -6.81 -28.48 5.06
C VAL A 32 -8.05 -28.77 5.89
N ALA A 33 -8.16 -28.07 7.02
CA ALA A 33 -9.45 -27.89 7.68
C ALA A 33 -10.24 -26.80 6.93
N THR A 34 -11.56 -26.90 6.94
CA THR A 34 -12.45 -25.94 6.29
C THR A 34 -13.38 -25.25 7.30
N THR A 35 -13.83 -24.06 6.95
CA THR A 35 -14.91 -23.33 7.63
C THR A 35 -16.01 -23.05 6.63
N PHE A 36 -17.25 -23.26 7.03
CA PHE A 36 -18.38 -22.81 6.24
C PHE A 36 -18.57 -21.31 6.50
N ASN A 37 -18.47 -20.48 5.46
CA ASN A 37 -18.75 -19.06 5.56
C ASN A 37 -20.24 -18.82 5.30
N VAL A 38 -20.93 -18.26 6.29
CA VAL A 38 -22.40 -18.07 6.28
C VAL A 38 -22.84 -16.89 5.40
N GLU A 39 -21.92 -15.97 5.07
CA GLU A 39 -22.21 -14.81 4.20
C GLU A 39 -21.99 -15.14 2.72
N SER A 40 -21.02 -16.00 2.41
CA SER A 40 -20.72 -16.45 1.04
C SER A 40 -21.35 -17.82 0.69
N ASP A 41 -21.73 -18.60 1.71
CA ASP A 41 -22.19 -20.00 1.64
C ASP A 41 -21.25 -20.94 0.90
N GLU A 42 -19.95 -20.69 1.02
CA GLU A 42 -18.95 -21.55 0.45
C GLU A 42 -18.11 -22.15 1.58
N VAL A 43 -17.64 -23.37 1.34
CA VAL A 43 -16.68 -24.03 2.23
C VAL A 43 -15.33 -23.38 1.93
N GLU A 44 -14.73 -22.74 2.92
CA GLU A 44 -13.48 -22.02 2.80
C GLU A 44 -12.33 -22.80 3.43
N CYS A 45 -11.18 -22.80 2.78
CA CYS A 45 -9.94 -23.28 3.36
C CYS A 45 -9.56 -22.41 4.57
N GLN A 46 -9.45 -23.00 5.77
CA GLN A 46 -9.01 -22.25 6.96
C GLN A 46 -7.57 -21.69 6.85
N GLN A 47 -6.78 -22.19 5.90
CA GLN A 47 -5.38 -21.81 5.74
C GLN A 47 -5.17 -20.64 4.77
N CYS A 48 -5.95 -20.54 3.67
CA CYS A 48 -5.82 -19.44 2.70
C CYS A 48 -7.09 -18.57 2.57
N GLY A 49 -8.19 -18.95 3.20
CA GLY A 49 -9.50 -18.32 3.01
C GLY A 49 -10.11 -18.56 1.62
N GLY A 50 -9.49 -19.40 0.79
CA GLY A 50 -9.96 -19.71 -0.56
C GLY A 50 -11.10 -20.71 -0.54
N CYS A 51 -12.14 -20.47 -1.32
CA CYS A 51 -13.32 -21.34 -1.45
C CYS A 51 -13.08 -22.58 -2.32
N PHE A 52 -11.84 -22.82 -2.77
CA PHE A 52 -11.50 -23.90 -3.69
C PHE A 52 -11.00 -25.14 -2.94
N VAL A 53 -11.93 -25.77 -2.21
CA VAL A 53 -11.71 -26.95 -1.37
C VAL A 53 -12.63 -28.11 -1.76
N GLU A 54 -12.05 -29.31 -1.81
CA GLU A 54 -12.72 -30.57 -2.18
C GLU A 54 -12.73 -31.53 -0.98
N GLU A 55 -13.86 -32.15 -0.67
CA GLU A 55 -13.93 -33.17 0.38
C GLU A 55 -13.33 -34.50 -0.10
N LEU A 56 -12.38 -35.07 0.65
CA LEU A 56 -11.77 -36.37 0.32
C LEU A 56 -12.59 -37.50 0.97
N GLU A 57 -12.95 -38.51 0.18
CA GLU A 57 -13.64 -39.71 0.67
C GLU A 57 -12.79 -40.46 1.71
N GLU A 58 -13.44 -41.00 2.75
CA GLU A 58 -12.78 -41.80 3.79
C GLU A 58 -12.03 -43.00 3.17
N GLY A 59 -10.70 -43.00 3.30
CA GLY A 59 -9.83 -44.08 2.81
C GLY A 59 -9.12 -43.83 1.48
N THR A 60 -9.20 -42.62 0.90
CA THR A 60 -8.51 -42.28 -0.35
C THR A 60 -6.98 -42.49 -0.24
N PRO A 61 -6.37 -43.40 -1.03
CA PRO A 61 -4.92 -43.64 -1.02
C PRO A 61 -4.13 -42.39 -1.44
N ALA A 62 -2.94 -42.18 -0.88
CA ALA A 62 -2.10 -41.00 -1.19
C ALA A 62 -1.73 -40.84 -2.69
N GLN A 63 -1.93 -41.89 -3.48
CA GLN A 63 -1.62 -41.97 -4.91
C GLN A 63 -2.77 -41.42 -5.78
N ASP A 64 -3.99 -41.40 -5.25
CA ASP A 64 -5.22 -40.97 -5.96
C ASP A 64 -5.68 -39.56 -5.53
N ARG A 65 -4.88 -38.85 -4.72
CA ARG A 65 -5.13 -37.45 -4.35
C ARG A 65 -4.78 -36.51 -5.52
N PRO A 66 -5.45 -35.36 -5.67
CA PRO A 66 -5.15 -34.39 -6.74
C PRO A 66 -3.68 -33.96 -6.70
N GLN A 67 -2.94 -34.13 -7.80
CA GLN A 67 -1.55 -33.68 -7.93
C GLN A 67 -1.43 -32.62 -9.03
N ASN A 68 -0.76 -31.48 -8.76
CA ASN A 68 0.49 -31.13 -9.44
C ASN A 68 1.16 -29.78 -9.08
N PHE A 69 2.49 -29.82 -9.30
CA PHE A 69 3.51 -28.77 -9.47
C PHE A 69 4.00 -28.00 -8.23
N ILE A 70 5.10 -28.50 -7.66
CA ILE A 70 5.95 -27.84 -6.65
C ILE A 70 7.02 -27.01 -7.38
N PRO A 71 7.07 -25.66 -7.25
CA PRO A 71 8.27 -24.89 -7.53
C PRO A 71 9.29 -25.12 -6.40
N PRO A 72 10.61 -25.15 -6.68
CA PRO A 72 11.61 -25.43 -5.64
C PRO A 72 11.66 -24.29 -4.62
N THR A 73 11.25 -24.57 -3.38
CA THR A 73 11.42 -23.68 -2.24
C THR A 73 12.83 -23.82 -1.66
N ASN A 74 13.49 -22.68 -1.43
CA ASN A 74 14.75 -22.59 -0.69
C ASN A 74 14.51 -23.00 0.78
N ASP A 75 14.99 -24.18 1.18
CA ASP A 75 15.08 -24.57 2.58
C ASP A 75 16.33 -24.00 3.24
N THR A 76 16.13 -23.11 4.22
CA THR A 76 17.13 -22.78 5.23
C THR A 76 16.93 -23.64 6.47
N THR A 77 17.77 -24.68 6.55
CA THR A 77 18.45 -25.21 7.76
C THR A 77 17.65 -25.79 8.93
N THR A 78 17.94 -27.05 9.25
CA THR A 78 18.45 -27.42 10.59
C THR A 78 19.39 -28.63 10.49
N GLN A 79 20.49 -28.53 11.23
CA GLN A 79 21.52 -29.55 11.39
C GLN A 79 20.98 -30.70 12.26
N GLU A 80 21.10 -31.94 11.79
CA GLU A 80 21.63 -33.04 12.61
C GLU A 80 22.55 -33.91 11.74
N ASN A 81 23.81 -34.01 12.17
CA ASN A 81 24.88 -34.75 11.53
C ASN A 81 24.71 -36.26 11.72
N THR A 82 24.82 -37.05 10.64
CA THR A 82 25.77 -38.18 10.56
C THR A 82 25.97 -38.67 9.13
N ASN A 83 27.18 -38.42 8.61
CA ASN A 83 28.05 -39.32 7.82
C ASN A 83 27.56 -40.09 6.57
N LEU A 84 28.34 -39.84 5.51
CA LEU A 84 28.89 -40.77 4.50
C LEU A 84 28.16 -40.96 3.14
N ASN A 85 28.81 -40.33 2.15
CA ASN A 85 29.26 -40.88 0.87
C ASN A 85 28.29 -41.04 -0.32
N ARG A 86 28.80 -40.47 -1.44
CA ARG A 86 28.59 -40.81 -2.85
C ARG A 86 27.22 -40.40 -3.41
N SER A 87 27.08 -39.77 -4.57
CA SER A 87 28.02 -39.49 -5.67
C SER A 87 27.25 -38.67 -6.71
N SER A 88 27.80 -37.54 -7.15
CA SER A 88 27.38 -36.90 -8.42
C SER A 88 28.04 -37.62 -9.60
N PRO A 89 27.33 -37.81 -10.74
CA PRO A 89 27.96 -38.09 -12.02
C PRO A 89 28.07 -36.83 -12.89
N PHE A 90 29.32 -36.57 -13.28
CA PHE A 90 29.80 -36.00 -14.54
C PHE A 90 29.81 -34.48 -14.83
N ARG A 91 31.03 -33.95 -14.58
CA ARG A 91 31.74 -32.88 -15.28
C ARG A 91 31.88 -33.11 -16.79
N PHE A 92 31.98 -32.01 -17.55
CA PHE A 92 32.88 -31.93 -18.71
C PHE A 92 34.20 -31.25 -18.33
N ALA A 93 35.28 -31.78 -18.90
CA ALA A 93 36.66 -31.59 -18.51
C ALA A 93 37.37 -30.49 -19.33
N PHE A 94 38.39 -29.88 -18.74
CA PHE A 94 39.65 -29.58 -19.43
C PHE A 94 40.84 -29.91 -18.53
N ASN A 95 41.73 -30.77 -19.04
CA ASN A 95 43.08 -31.06 -18.55
C ASN A 95 43.96 -29.79 -18.59
N GLY A 96 45.05 -29.62 -17.84
CA GLY A 96 45.75 -30.52 -16.95
C GLY A 96 47.01 -29.85 -16.36
N GLU A 97 47.59 -30.56 -15.40
CA GLU A 97 49.01 -30.57 -14.98
C GLU A 97 49.59 -29.45 -14.07
N ASN A 98 49.62 -29.79 -12.76
CA ASN A 98 50.86 -30.02 -11.97
C ASN A 98 51.96 -28.94 -11.93
N ARG A 99 52.12 -28.25 -10.78
CA ARG A 99 53.22 -28.47 -9.78
C ARG A 99 53.47 -27.28 -8.82
N THR A 100 53.60 -27.66 -7.54
CA THR A 100 54.53 -27.17 -6.49
C THR A 100 54.47 -25.72 -5.95
N LEU A 101 54.14 -25.62 -4.65
CA LEU A 101 54.53 -24.54 -3.71
C LEU A 101 56.07 -24.52 -3.49
N PRO A 102 56.68 -23.41 -3.02
CA PRO A 102 57.09 -23.32 -1.60
C PRO A 102 57.06 -21.86 -1.03
N PRO A 103 57.67 -21.48 0.13
CA PRO A 103 56.95 -20.92 1.28
C PRO A 103 57.32 -19.45 1.63
N LEU A 104 56.55 -18.86 2.55
CA LEU A 104 56.78 -17.55 3.18
C LEU A 104 58.08 -17.48 4.02
N PRO A 105 58.65 -16.27 4.18
CA PRO A 105 59.29 -15.90 5.45
C PRO A 105 58.79 -14.56 6.02
N THR A 106 59.16 -14.37 7.28
CA THR A 106 58.56 -13.52 8.32
C THR A 106 59.29 -12.20 8.61
N ARG A 107 58.52 -11.22 9.14
CA ARG A 107 58.79 -10.31 10.29
C ARG A 107 59.44 -8.90 10.10
N ASN A 108 58.82 -7.95 10.84
CA ASN A 108 59.29 -6.72 11.51
C ASN A 108 59.24 -5.33 10.80
N GLU A 109 58.66 -4.36 11.53
CA GLU A 109 58.26 -2.95 11.27
C GLU A 109 59.43 -1.93 11.15
N PRO A 110 59.32 -0.55 11.18
CA PRO A 110 58.19 0.44 11.13
C PRO A 110 58.38 1.76 10.27
N ARG A 111 57.29 2.55 10.10
CA ARG A 111 57.09 4.04 9.85
C ARG A 111 57.77 4.87 8.70
N ALA A 112 56.93 5.32 7.73
CA ALA A 112 56.70 6.66 7.05
C ALA A 112 57.88 7.60 6.58
N PRO A 113 57.71 8.66 5.71
CA PRO A 113 56.59 9.19 4.89
C PRO A 113 56.92 9.63 3.40
N THR A 114 55.93 10.19 2.68
CA THR A 114 55.95 11.16 1.53
C THR A 114 55.90 10.74 0.03
N SER A 115 54.88 11.29 -0.65
CA SER A 115 54.76 11.94 -1.99
C SER A 115 54.92 11.20 -3.35
N SER A 116 53.79 11.21 -4.09
CA SER A 116 53.57 11.70 -5.49
C SER A 116 53.88 10.86 -6.77
N ILE A 117 52.80 10.70 -7.59
CA ILE A 117 52.66 10.83 -9.07
C ILE A 117 52.75 9.58 -10.01
N PHE A 118 51.64 9.37 -10.78
CA PHE A 118 51.37 8.71 -12.11
C PHE A 118 51.82 7.25 -12.33
N GLU A 119 51.17 6.33 -13.06
CA GLU A 119 50.40 6.36 -14.31
C GLU A 119 49.60 5.03 -14.46
N GLY A 120 48.51 4.99 -15.26
CA GLY A 120 47.49 3.92 -15.22
C GLY A 120 47.66 2.71 -16.13
N ALA A 121 46.77 1.72 -15.97
CA ALA A 121 46.01 1.01 -17.02
C ALA A 121 45.28 -0.25 -16.50
N SER A 122 43.96 -0.28 -16.75
CA SER A 122 43.09 -1.43 -17.11
C SER A 122 43.13 -2.78 -16.37
N ASN A 123 41.98 -3.10 -15.75
CA ASN A 123 41.22 -4.37 -15.74
C ASN A 123 40.86 -4.92 -14.35
N GLY A 124 39.55 -5.06 -14.11
CA GLY A 124 38.95 -6.12 -13.29
C GLY A 124 38.81 -5.88 -11.78
N ALA A 125 37.56 -5.94 -11.32
CA ALA A 125 37.09 -5.99 -9.93
C ALA A 125 37.03 -4.65 -9.17
N ALA A 126 35.85 -4.02 -9.20
CA ALA A 126 35.47 -2.95 -8.28
C ALA A 126 35.41 -3.47 -6.84
N ARG A 127 36.49 -3.26 -6.08
CA ARG A 127 36.47 -3.31 -4.61
C ARG A 127 35.88 -1.99 -4.10
N THR A 128 34.75 -2.06 -3.42
CA THR A 128 34.16 -0.96 -2.65
C THR A 128 35.15 -0.46 -1.59
N THR A 129 35.76 0.70 -1.80
CA THR A 129 36.52 1.43 -0.77
C THR A 129 35.54 2.14 0.17
N ARG A 130 35.39 1.61 1.40
CA ARG A 130 34.65 2.25 2.49
C ARG A 130 35.46 3.46 3.02
N ASN A 131 34.89 4.66 2.97
CA ASN A 131 35.44 5.84 3.65
C ASN A 131 35.23 5.73 5.16
N ARG A 132 36.30 5.93 5.94
CA ARG A 132 36.31 5.91 7.42
C ARG A 132 36.57 7.33 7.94
N ILE A 133 35.74 7.82 8.85
CA ILE A 133 35.94 9.09 9.57
C ILE A 133 35.97 8.79 11.07
N PHE A 134 36.92 9.38 11.79
CA PHE A 134 37.01 9.31 13.26
C PHE A 134 36.56 10.64 13.87
N THR A 135 35.59 10.61 14.78
CA THR A 135 35.20 11.76 15.61
C THR A 135 35.26 11.39 17.11
N ARG A 136 35.29 12.41 17.99
CA ARG A 136 35.40 12.27 19.45
C ARG A 136 34.14 12.78 20.13
N THR A 137 33.71 12.09 21.19
CA THR A 137 32.65 12.53 22.12
C THR A 137 33.19 13.50 23.18
N SER A 138 32.31 14.21 23.89
CA SER A 138 32.64 15.09 25.01
C SER A 138 33.36 14.40 26.17
N SER A 139 33.23 13.07 26.30
CA SER A 139 33.98 12.25 27.27
C SER A 139 35.30 11.67 26.72
N GLY A 140 35.78 12.15 25.56
CA GLY A 140 37.08 11.77 24.99
C GLY A 140 37.16 10.34 24.45
N ARG A 141 36.04 9.62 24.30
CA ARG A 141 36.03 8.27 23.71
C ARG A 141 35.92 8.36 22.18
N PRO A 142 36.76 7.62 21.43
CA PRO A 142 36.65 7.54 19.97
C PRO A 142 35.38 6.75 19.61
N VAL A 143 34.59 7.29 18.70
CA VAL A 143 33.44 6.57 18.12
C VAL A 143 33.77 6.27 16.66
N GLU A 144 33.62 4.99 16.28
CA GLU A 144 33.76 4.55 14.90
C GLU A 144 32.44 4.72 14.17
N VAL A 145 32.41 5.56 13.14
CA VAL A 145 31.23 5.71 12.26
C VAL A 145 31.50 4.97 10.96
N PHE A 146 30.71 3.92 10.69
CA PHE A 146 30.74 3.20 9.43
C PHE A 146 29.82 3.88 8.42
N ILE A 147 30.38 4.39 7.32
CA ILE A 147 29.58 4.73 6.16
C ILE A 147 29.42 3.45 5.33
N THR A 148 28.33 2.73 5.54
CA THR A 148 27.82 1.80 4.52
C THR A 148 26.96 2.61 3.56
N GLY A 149 27.44 2.75 2.32
CA GLY A 149 26.57 3.05 1.17
C GLY A 149 25.71 1.82 0.89
N SER A 150 24.78 1.54 1.80
CA SER A 150 23.66 0.61 1.70
C SER A 150 22.91 0.73 3.03
N ASN A 151 21.61 1.01 2.98
CA ASN A 151 20.72 0.77 4.12
C ASN A 151 20.94 -0.68 4.59
N GLY A 152 21.25 -0.87 5.86
CA GLY A 152 21.34 -2.22 6.43
C GLY A 152 22.01 -2.29 7.80
N GLY A 153 21.18 -2.51 8.81
CA GLY A 153 21.50 -3.09 10.11
C GLY A 153 20.43 -2.64 11.10
N GLY A 154 19.50 -3.44 11.60
CA GLY A 154 19.32 -4.89 11.61
C GLY A 154 18.66 -5.21 12.96
N GLY A 155 17.35 -5.45 12.96
CA GLY A 155 16.58 -5.85 14.14
C GLY A 155 15.30 -5.04 14.36
N SER A 156 14.18 -5.65 13.96
CA SER A 156 12.79 -5.37 14.37
C SER A 156 12.03 -4.22 13.69
N GLY A 157 11.03 -4.58 12.87
CA GLY A 157 9.81 -3.78 12.70
C GLY A 157 9.44 -3.38 11.27
N LEU A 158 8.41 -4.03 10.74
CA LEU A 158 7.71 -3.76 9.48
C LEU A 158 7.22 -2.29 9.32
N LEU A 159 7.20 -1.50 10.41
CA LEU A 159 6.77 -0.09 10.47
C LEU A 159 7.71 0.90 9.75
N SER A 160 9.00 0.57 9.59
CA SER A 160 9.96 1.47 8.90
C SER A 160 9.77 1.48 7.36
N ALA A 161 9.25 0.39 6.79
CA ALA A 161 8.91 0.32 5.36
C ALA A 161 7.71 1.22 5.00
N ILE A 162 6.81 1.46 5.96
CA ILE A 162 5.64 2.34 5.81
C ILE A 162 6.05 3.82 5.97
N GLY A 163 6.98 4.12 6.88
CA GLY A 163 7.50 5.48 7.09
C GLY A 163 8.20 6.10 5.86
N SER A 164 8.85 5.28 5.03
CA SER A 164 9.50 5.72 3.79
C SER A 164 8.53 5.93 2.61
N MET A 165 7.27 5.48 2.72
CA MET A 165 6.22 5.78 1.73
C MET A 165 5.41 7.03 2.09
N LEU A 166 5.31 7.39 3.38
CA LEU A 166 4.55 8.56 3.85
C LEU A 166 5.32 9.89 3.72
N SER A 167 6.61 9.88 3.39
CA SER A 167 7.43 11.10 3.26
C SER A 167 7.30 11.83 1.91
N MET A 168 6.43 11.37 1.00
CA MET A 168 6.13 12.05 -0.28
C MET A 168 4.81 12.83 -0.29
N GLN A 169 4.12 12.98 0.85
CA GLN A 169 2.84 13.71 0.94
C GLN A 169 2.94 14.95 1.82
N SER A 170 3.36 16.08 1.22
CA SER A 170 2.86 17.41 1.60
C SER A 170 3.39 18.48 0.63
N GLY A 171 2.57 18.85 -0.38
CA GLY A 171 2.80 20.07 -1.17
C GLY A 171 2.22 20.09 -2.60
N GLN A 172 0.90 20.35 -2.70
CA GLN A 172 0.11 20.73 -3.89
C GLN A 172 -0.29 19.64 -4.90
N GLY A 173 -1.59 19.60 -5.20
CA GLY A 173 -2.27 18.54 -5.93
C GLY A 173 -2.34 18.71 -7.44
N LEU A 174 -2.45 17.57 -8.12
CA LEU A 174 -3.21 17.27 -9.35
C LEU A 174 -3.24 15.72 -9.52
N PRO A 175 -4.16 15.16 -10.32
CA PRO A 175 -4.74 13.83 -10.11
C PRO A 175 -3.93 12.71 -10.76
N ALA A 176 -3.71 11.63 -10.02
CA ALA A 176 -3.30 10.35 -10.56
C ALA A 176 -3.95 9.20 -9.75
N THR A 177 -4.95 8.60 -10.39
CA THR A 177 -5.25 7.17 -10.49
C THR A 177 -4.92 6.30 -9.27
N ILE A 178 -5.93 6.11 -8.41
CA ILE A 178 -5.98 5.12 -7.33
C ILE A 178 -6.22 3.73 -7.97
N GLY A 179 -5.18 3.13 -8.54
CA GLY A 179 -5.30 1.85 -9.28
C GLY A 179 -4.26 0.77 -8.96
N ASP A 180 -3.08 1.10 -8.43
CA ASP A 180 -1.92 0.20 -8.53
C ASP A 180 -1.38 -0.40 -7.21
N TYR A 181 -2.16 -0.45 -6.12
CA TYR A 181 -1.70 -1.09 -4.87
C TYR A 181 -2.62 -2.15 -4.25
N ALA A 182 -3.73 -2.50 -4.89
CA ALA A 182 -4.50 -3.66 -4.50
C ALA A 182 -4.13 -4.79 -5.47
N PHE A 183 -3.22 -5.70 -5.10
CA PHE A 183 -3.14 -7.12 -5.53
C PHE A 183 -1.76 -7.70 -5.17
N GLY A 184 -1.52 -7.94 -3.88
CA GLY A 184 -0.27 -8.55 -3.43
C GLY A 184 -0.07 -8.68 -1.92
N ASN A 185 -0.84 -9.57 -1.30
CA ASN A 185 -0.48 -10.33 -0.10
C ASN A 185 -0.19 -9.59 1.24
N ILE A 186 -1.15 -8.78 1.71
CA ILE A 186 -1.16 -8.28 3.09
C ILE A 186 -1.60 -9.38 4.10
N SER A 187 -2.41 -10.35 3.66
CA SER A 187 -2.98 -11.39 4.51
C SER A 187 -1.92 -12.32 5.13
N ASN A 188 -0.86 -12.67 4.38
CA ASN A 188 0.18 -13.55 4.90
C ASN A 188 1.12 -12.86 5.90
N ILE A 189 1.26 -11.54 5.82
CA ILE A 189 2.06 -10.75 6.75
C ILE A 189 1.32 -10.58 8.09
N ILE A 190 0.00 -10.39 8.04
CA ILE A 190 -0.85 -10.36 9.23
C ILE A 190 -0.82 -11.71 9.94
N ASN A 191 -0.94 -12.82 9.20
CA ASN A 191 -0.88 -14.17 9.78
C ASN A 191 0.50 -14.54 10.35
N GLN A 192 1.60 -14.08 9.74
CA GLN A 192 2.95 -14.27 10.28
C GLN A 192 3.26 -13.42 11.52
N LEU A 193 2.59 -12.28 11.70
CA LEU A 193 2.68 -11.47 12.91
C LEU A 193 1.82 -12.04 14.05
N MET A 194 0.71 -12.72 13.73
CA MET A 194 -0.14 -13.38 14.72
C MET A 194 0.43 -14.71 15.26
N GLN A 195 1.25 -15.42 14.47
CA GLN A 195 1.80 -16.73 14.86
C GLN A 195 3.09 -16.66 15.70
N ASN A 196 3.73 -15.48 15.79
CA ASN A 196 5.03 -15.29 16.46
C ASN A 196 4.96 -14.53 17.80
N ASP A 197 3.77 -14.33 18.37
CA ASP A 197 3.59 -13.72 19.69
C ASP A 197 3.66 -14.79 20.80
N PRO A 198 4.66 -14.74 21.72
CA PRO A 198 4.80 -15.72 22.79
C PRO A 198 3.71 -15.65 23.89
N ASN A 199 2.79 -14.68 23.83
CA ASN A 199 1.68 -14.51 24.78
C ASN A 199 0.34 -15.08 24.29
N GLN A 200 0.33 -16.32 23.80
CA GLN A 200 -0.85 -17.00 23.27
C GLN A 200 -1.83 -17.52 24.35
N HIS A 201 -2.08 -16.72 25.40
CA HIS A 201 -3.32 -16.80 26.18
C HIS A 201 -4.11 -15.53 25.84
N GLY A 202 -5.08 -15.66 24.94
CA GLY A 202 -5.95 -14.54 24.57
C GLY A 202 -6.61 -13.93 25.80
N ALA A 203 -6.83 -12.61 25.78
CA ALA A 203 -7.46 -11.92 26.88
C ALA A 203 -8.82 -12.56 27.21
N PRO A 204 -9.12 -12.82 28.50
CA PRO A 204 -10.35 -13.49 28.93
C PRO A 204 -11.59 -12.64 28.59
N PRO A 205 -12.80 -13.23 28.65
CA PRO A 205 -14.04 -12.51 28.38
C PRO A 205 -14.26 -11.32 29.33
N ALA A 206 -15.03 -10.33 28.90
CA ALA A 206 -15.46 -9.25 29.78
C ALA A 206 -16.30 -9.80 30.94
N SER A 207 -16.15 -9.19 32.12
CA SER A 207 -16.92 -9.57 33.31
C SER A 207 -18.42 -9.44 33.05
N LYS A 208 -19.19 -10.42 33.52
CA LYS A 208 -20.64 -10.45 33.27
C LYS A 208 -21.35 -9.22 33.83
N SER A 209 -20.89 -8.72 34.99
CA SER A 209 -21.40 -7.49 35.59
C SER A 209 -21.17 -6.25 34.73
N VAL A 210 -20.08 -6.19 33.95
CA VAL A 210 -19.81 -5.04 33.07
C VAL A 210 -20.65 -5.13 31.81
N VAL A 211 -20.78 -6.33 31.23
CA VAL A 211 -21.61 -6.55 30.03
C VAL A 211 -23.10 -6.24 30.31
N GLU A 212 -23.62 -6.63 31.47
CA GLU A 212 -25.01 -6.33 31.88
C GLU A 212 -25.27 -4.84 32.09
N ASN A 213 -24.27 -4.09 32.57
CA ASN A 213 -24.39 -2.66 32.92
C ASN A 213 -23.97 -1.72 31.78
N LEU A 214 -23.72 -2.21 30.57
CA LEU A 214 -23.40 -1.34 29.43
C LEU A 214 -24.57 -0.41 29.10
N PRO A 215 -24.34 0.91 28.97
CA PRO A 215 -25.40 1.87 28.68
C PRO A 215 -26.06 1.58 27.34
N ILE A 216 -27.39 1.54 27.34
CA ILE A 216 -28.22 1.50 26.14
C ILE A 216 -28.53 2.95 25.77
N VAL A 217 -28.15 3.36 24.56
CA VAL A 217 -28.35 4.72 24.05
C VAL A 217 -29.24 4.65 22.82
N GLU A 218 -30.21 5.55 22.72
CA GLU A 218 -31.02 5.73 21.49
C GLU A 218 -30.28 6.67 20.53
N ILE A 219 -30.17 6.27 19.26
CA ILE A 219 -29.50 7.05 18.21
C ILE A 219 -30.30 8.31 17.87
N THR A 220 -29.64 9.48 17.93
CA THR A 220 -30.27 10.77 17.64
C THR A 220 -30.13 11.19 16.18
N GLN A 221 -30.91 12.18 15.73
CA GLN A 221 -30.83 12.71 14.36
C GLN A 221 -29.42 13.26 14.03
N GLU A 222 -28.71 13.82 15.02
CA GLU A 222 -27.35 14.33 14.85
C GLU A 222 -26.31 13.23 14.61
N ASP A 223 -26.56 12.00 15.08
CA ASP A 223 -25.65 10.86 14.92
C ASP A 223 -25.80 10.20 13.55
N VAL A 224 -27.02 10.19 13.01
CA VAL A 224 -27.31 9.78 11.62
C VAL A 224 -26.67 10.76 10.63
N ASP A 225 -26.75 12.07 10.90
CA ASP A 225 -26.16 13.12 10.05
C ASP A 225 -24.60 13.08 10.05
N LYS A 226 -23.99 12.46 11.07
CA LYS A 226 -22.53 12.20 11.15
C LYS A 226 -22.11 10.89 10.49
N ASN A 227 -23.04 10.13 9.92
CA ASN A 227 -22.77 8.91 9.16
C ASN A 227 -22.04 7.82 9.99
N GLN A 228 -22.37 7.69 11.28
CA GLN A 228 -21.79 6.64 12.13
C GLN A 228 -22.37 5.25 11.78
N ASP A 229 -21.49 4.27 11.57
CA ASP A 229 -21.81 2.87 11.28
C ASP A 229 -21.34 1.94 12.41
N CYS A 230 -22.03 0.81 12.59
CA CYS A 230 -21.57 -0.23 13.50
C CYS A 230 -20.30 -0.87 12.93
N ALA A 231 -19.16 -0.74 13.61
CA ALA A 231 -17.88 -1.20 13.06
C ALA A 231 -17.77 -2.73 12.87
N VAL A 232 -18.71 -3.51 13.42
CA VAL A 232 -18.76 -4.97 13.32
C VAL A 232 -19.57 -5.43 12.10
N CYS A 233 -20.81 -4.93 11.91
CA CYS A 233 -21.65 -5.33 10.76
C CYS A 233 -21.59 -4.35 9.58
N LYS A 234 -21.00 -3.17 9.76
CA LYS A 234 -20.90 -2.09 8.76
C LYS A 234 -22.23 -1.49 8.31
N ASP A 235 -23.32 -1.79 9.03
CA ASP A 235 -24.62 -1.17 8.81
C ASP A 235 -24.72 0.21 9.50
N MET A 236 -25.44 1.12 8.86
CA MET A 236 -25.76 2.43 9.40
C MET A 236 -26.83 2.33 10.49
N PHE A 237 -26.68 3.09 11.57
CA PHE A 237 -27.70 3.16 12.61
C PHE A 237 -28.97 3.88 12.14
N ALA A 238 -30.14 3.33 12.46
CA ALA A 238 -31.43 3.95 12.22
C ALA A 238 -31.81 4.94 13.35
N LEU A 239 -32.65 5.91 13.03
CA LEU A 239 -33.13 6.90 14.01
C LEU A 239 -33.92 6.20 15.14
N LYS A 240 -33.56 6.48 16.39
CA LYS A 240 -34.12 5.85 17.61
C LYS A 240 -33.79 4.35 17.76
N GLU A 241 -32.79 3.86 17.05
CA GLU A 241 -32.29 2.50 17.28
C GLU A 241 -31.53 2.42 18.61
N GLU A 242 -31.72 1.31 19.34
CA GLU A 242 -31.06 1.06 20.62
C GLU A 242 -29.68 0.42 20.40
N VAL A 243 -28.62 1.14 20.75
CA VAL A 243 -27.23 0.67 20.64
C VAL A 243 -26.59 0.50 22.01
N ARG A 244 -25.60 -0.38 22.10
CA ARG A 244 -24.73 -0.51 23.28
C ARG A 244 -23.51 0.37 23.10
N ARG A 245 -23.37 1.35 23.99
CA ARG A 245 -22.20 2.25 24.03
C ARG A 245 -21.15 1.72 25.00
N LEU A 246 -19.93 1.49 24.52
CA LEU A 246 -18.82 1.14 25.39
C LEU A 246 -18.28 2.37 26.15
N PRO A 247 -17.52 2.21 27.25
CA PRO A 247 -16.90 3.32 27.98
C PRO A 247 -15.95 4.19 27.14
N CYS A 248 -15.43 3.66 26.03
CA CYS A 248 -14.64 4.37 25.03
C CYS A 248 -15.47 5.16 24.00
N ALA A 249 -16.79 5.29 24.22
CA ALA A 249 -17.78 6.00 23.41
C ALA A 249 -18.00 5.46 21.98
N HIS A 250 -17.59 4.22 21.70
CA HIS A 250 -17.96 3.52 20.46
C HIS A 250 -19.29 2.79 20.63
N ASP A 251 -20.13 2.89 19.59
CA ASP A 251 -21.48 2.32 19.55
C ASP A 251 -21.55 1.08 18.69
N PHE A 252 -22.34 0.11 19.14
CA PHE A 252 -22.54 -1.16 18.44
C PHE A 252 -23.97 -1.65 18.63
N HIS A 253 -24.49 -2.39 17.66
CA HIS A 253 -25.70 -3.17 17.88
C HIS A 253 -25.47 -4.17 19.02
N PRO A 254 -26.48 -4.41 19.89
CA PRO A 254 -26.39 -5.41 20.96
C PRO A 254 -25.93 -6.78 20.44
N ASP A 255 -26.49 -7.20 19.31
CA ASP A 255 -26.18 -8.50 18.68
C ASP A 255 -24.76 -8.57 18.12
N CYS A 256 -24.13 -7.42 17.84
CA CYS A 256 -22.76 -7.36 17.35
C CYS A 256 -21.72 -7.36 18.47
N ILE A 257 -21.96 -6.62 19.56
CA ILE A 257 -20.94 -6.44 20.61
C ILE A 257 -20.97 -7.51 21.70
N LEU A 258 -22.15 -8.07 22.02
CA LEU A 258 -22.27 -9.06 23.08
C LEU A 258 -21.53 -10.38 22.77
N PRO A 259 -21.57 -10.94 21.55
CA PRO A 259 -20.78 -12.13 21.20
C PRO A 259 -19.28 -11.89 21.27
N TRP A 260 -18.84 -10.67 20.93
CA TRP A 260 -17.44 -10.25 21.03
C TRP A 260 -16.99 -10.15 22.49
N LEU A 261 -17.78 -9.51 23.36
CA LEU A 261 -17.46 -9.38 24.79
C LEU A 261 -17.49 -10.72 25.56
N ALA A 262 -18.20 -11.70 25.03
CA ALA A 262 -18.20 -13.07 25.55
C ALA A 262 -16.91 -13.85 25.26
N GLN A 263 -16.04 -13.34 24.38
CA GLN A 263 -14.76 -13.97 24.01
C GLN A 263 -13.55 -13.06 24.29
N HIS A 264 -13.75 -11.74 24.29
CA HIS A 264 -12.71 -10.74 24.45
C HIS A 264 -13.18 -9.64 25.40
N ASN A 265 -12.35 -9.24 26.36
CA ASN A 265 -12.65 -8.10 27.21
C ASN A 265 -12.31 -6.75 26.56
N SER A 266 -12.22 -6.58 25.25
CA SER A 266 -11.75 -5.32 24.64
C SER A 266 -12.67 -4.77 23.54
N CYS A 267 -12.64 -3.45 23.30
CA CYS A 267 -13.40 -2.82 22.22
C CYS A 267 -12.85 -3.22 20.83
N PRO A 268 -13.70 -3.62 19.85
CA PRO A 268 -13.26 -3.97 18.50
C PRO A 268 -12.56 -2.84 17.73
N VAL A 269 -12.89 -1.58 18.05
CA VAL A 269 -12.40 -0.41 17.30
C VAL A 269 -11.10 0.14 17.90
N CYS A 270 -11.08 0.38 19.21
CA CYS A 270 -9.96 1.06 19.87
C CYS A 270 -9.19 0.18 20.87
N ARG A 271 -9.57 -1.09 21.02
CA ARG A 271 -8.98 -2.07 21.94
C ARG A 271 -9.00 -1.66 23.42
N TYR A 272 -9.84 -0.70 23.80
CA TYR A 272 -10.08 -0.37 25.20
C TYR A 272 -10.54 -1.60 25.99
N GLU A 273 -9.80 -1.98 27.04
CA GLU A 273 -10.05 -3.17 27.84
C GLU A 273 -11.05 -2.90 28.98
N LEU A 274 -12.04 -3.79 29.08
CA LEU A 274 -13.06 -3.89 30.12
C LEU A 274 -12.57 -4.88 31.21
N PRO A 275 -13.00 -4.70 32.48
CA PRO A 275 -12.68 -5.65 33.55
C PRO A 275 -13.16 -7.07 33.22
N THR A 276 -12.38 -8.09 33.61
CA THR A 276 -12.73 -9.52 33.47
C THR A 276 -13.05 -10.18 34.81
N ASP A 277 -13.76 -11.32 34.78
CA ASP A 277 -14.00 -12.17 35.95
C ASP A 277 -12.79 -13.08 36.27
N ASP A 278 -11.76 -13.11 35.42
CA ASP A 278 -10.52 -13.85 35.65
C ASP A 278 -9.61 -13.09 36.62
N GLN A 279 -9.63 -13.52 37.88
CA GLN A 279 -8.84 -12.92 38.96
C GLN A 279 -7.33 -13.03 38.71
N ASP A 280 -6.86 -14.09 38.06
CA ASP A 280 -5.44 -14.27 37.78
C ASP A 280 -5.01 -13.31 36.66
N TYR A 281 -5.82 -13.11 35.63
CA TYR A 281 -5.57 -12.11 34.59
C TYR A 281 -5.53 -10.67 35.14
N GLU A 282 -6.50 -10.28 35.98
CA GLU A 282 -6.50 -8.96 36.65
C GLU A 282 -5.34 -8.80 37.65
N ASN A 283 -4.91 -9.88 38.30
CA ASN A 283 -3.73 -9.85 39.18
C ASN A 283 -2.42 -9.71 38.38
N HIS A 284 -2.32 -10.31 37.20
CA HIS A 284 -1.16 -10.15 36.30
C HIS A 284 -1.12 -8.78 35.61
N LYS A 285 -2.25 -8.06 35.54
CA LYS A 285 -2.33 -6.65 35.13
C LYS A 285 -1.60 -5.71 36.10
N HIS A 286 -1.29 -6.17 37.31
CA HIS A 286 -0.52 -5.44 38.33
C HIS A 286 0.70 -6.24 38.85
N PRO A 287 1.89 -6.17 38.22
CA PRO A 287 3.08 -6.73 38.83
C PRO A 287 3.71 -5.75 39.84
N HIS A 288 3.73 -6.20 41.11
CA HIS A 288 4.53 -5.74 42.25
C HIS A 288 4.23 -4.38 42.92
N ARG A 289 3.27 -4.41 43.86
CA ARG A 289 3.40 -3.69 45.13
C ARG A 289 3.94 -4.67 46.19
N SER A 290 5.26 -4.67 46.41
CA SER A 290 5.87 -5.42 47.51
C SER A 290 5.85 -4.60 48.80
N SER A 291 5.42 -5.29 49.85
CA SER A 291 5.12 -4.81 51.20
C SER A 291 6.26 -4.10 51.92
N PHE A 292 5.95 -2.96 52.55
CA PHE A 292 6.48 -2.67 53.88
C PHE A 292 5.33 -2.47 54.87
N ASN A 293 5.39 -3.25 55.94
CA ASN A 293 4.44 -3.37 57.02
C ASN A 293 4.19 -2.06 57.78
N THR A 294 2.93 -1.74 58.04
CA THR A 294 2.41 -1.44 59.40
C THR A 294 0.87 -1.42 59.36
N ALA A 295 0.24 -2.17 60.27
CA ALA A 295 -1.20 -2.18 60.55
C ALA A 295 -1.46 -1.49 61.90
N PRO A 296 -2.72 -1.28 62.36
CA PRO A 296 -3.91 -0.78 61.66
C PRO A 296 -4.64 0.36 62.43
N SER A 297 -5.54 1.10 61.79
CA SER A 297 -6.84 1.48 62.40
C SER A 297 -7.80 2.10 61.38
N SER A 298 -8.95 1.42 61.21
CA SER A 298 -10.32 1.88 60.88
C SER A 298 -10.46 3.07 59.92
N SER A 299 -11.09 2.92 58.75
CA SER A 299 -12.56 2.88 58.61
C SER A 299 -12.96 3.00 57.14
N SER A 300 -13.98 2.22 56.78
CA SER A 300 -14.97 2.39 55.70
C SER A 300 -14.51 2.73 54.27
N SER A 301 -14.75 1.73 53.41
CA SER A 301 -15.09 1.81 52.00
C SER A 301 -16.02 2.99 51.67
N MET A 302 -15.68 3.76 50.64
CA MET A 302 -16.65 4.43 49.76
C MET A 302 -16.01 4.76 48.41
N GLU A 303 -16.87 4.71 47.40
CA GLU A 303 -16.64 4.67 45.95
C GLU A 303 -15.83 5.86 45.39
N TYR A 304 -15.11 5.64 44.29
CA TYR A 304 -14.68 6.73 43.41
C TYR A 304 -15.60 6.76 42.17
N GLU A 305 -16.61 7.61 42.26
CA GLU A 305 -17.38 8.12 41.13
C GLU A 305 -16.49 8.86 40.13
N VAL A 306 -16.87 8.71 38.87
CA VAL A 306 -16.43 9.52 37.72
C VAL A 306 -16.74 11.00 38.03
N ILE A 307 -15.70 11.81 38.19
CA ILE A 307 -15.86 13.26 38.33
C ILE A 307 -16.23 13.85 36.96
N LEU A 308 -17.54 14.03 36.75
CA LEU A 308 -18.09 15.12 35.95
C LEU A 308 -17.83 16.42 36.73
N CYS A 309 -16.84 17.20 36.31
CA CYS A 309 -16.62 18.53 36.88
C CYS A 309 -17.78 19.45 36.46
N VAL A 310 -18.65 19.69 37.43
CA VAL A 310 -19.45 20.91 37.55
C VAL A 310 -18.51 22.12 37.49
N VAL A 311 -18.91 23.11 36.70
CA VAL A 311 -18.28 24.42 36.58
C VAL A 311 -18.43 25.16 37.91
N ASP A 312 -17.39 25.17 38.75
CA ASP A 312 -16.91 26.31 39.56
C ASP A 312 -15.76 25.88 40.51
N GLU A 313 -14.74 26.75 40.68
CA GLU A 313 -13.48 26.60 41.45
C GLU A 313 -12.30 25.80 40.83
N GLY A 314 -12.30 25.56 39.51
CA GLY A 314 -11.37 24.62 38.84
C GLY A 314 -10.08 25.16 38.19
N SER A 315 -9.19 25.87 38.89
CA SER A 315 -7.89 26.30 38.30
C SER A 315 -6.65 25.55 38.81
N ILE A 316 -6.73 24.82 39.92
CA ILE A 316 -5.53 24.29 40.61
C ILE A 316 -5.19 22.84 40.24
N ASN A 317 -6.15 22.04 39.73
CA ASN A 317 -5.91 20.59 39.56
C ASN A 317 -5.58 20.13 38.12
N ALA A 318 -5.91 20.89 37.07
CA ALA A 318 -5.70 20.41 35.69
C ALA A 318 -4.21 20.29 35.31
N VAL A 319 -3.37 21.26 35.71
CA VAL A 319 -1.90 21.17 35.51
C VAL A 319 -1.33 20.04 36.34
N ALA A 320 -1.72 19.93 37.61
CA ALA A 320 -1.19 18.90 38.51
C ALA A 320 -1.49 17.49 38.01
N VAL A 321 -2.71 17.25 37.52
CA VAL A 321 -3.09 15.95 36.93
C VAL A 321 -2.28 15.67 35.66
N LEU A 322 -2.13 16.65 34.76
CA LEU A 322 -1.29 16.46 33.57
C LEU A 322 0.18 16.22 33.94
N VAL A 323 0.69 16.93 34.94
CA VAL A 323 2.06 16.77 35.43
C VAL A 323 2.28 15.35 35.97
N ASP A 324 1.31 14.83 36.73
CA ASP A 324 1.36 13.46 37.25
C ASP A 324 1.25 12.43 36.12
N GLU A 325 0.40 12.68 35.11
CA GLU A 325 0.25 11.79 33.94
C GLU A 325 1.48 11.82 33.00
N LEU A 326 2.08 12.99 32.75
CA LEU A 326 3.27 13.14 31.92
C LEU A 326 4.56 12.70 32.62
N ARG A 327 4.55 12.59 33.95
CA ARG A 327 5.65 12.00 34.73
C ARG A 327 5.43 10.52 35.04
N HIS A 328 4.41 9.89 34.45
CA HIS A 328 4.11 8.48 34.68
C HIS A 328 5.21 7.56 34.09
N ASP A 329 5.56 6.47 34.77
CA ASP A 329 6.64 5.57 34.33
C ASP A 329 6.32 4.84 33.00
N ASP A 330 5.03 4.65 32.69
CA ASP A 330 4.57 4.02 31.44
C ASP A 330 4.56 5.02 30.26
N PRO A 331 5.38 4.79 29.20
CA PRO A 331 5.40 5.65 28.01
C PRO A 331 4.05 5.72 27.28
N LYS A 332 3.21 4.68 27.34
CA LYS A 332 1.89 4.70 26.68
C LYS A 332 0.95 5.70 27.33
N LEU A 333 0.97 5.78 28.66
CA LEU A 333 0.15 6.72 29.42
C LEU A 333 0.65 8.16 29.22
N ARG A 334 1.98 8.37 29.19
CA ARG A 334 2.56 9.67 28.84
C ARG A 334 2.20 10.11 27.42
N LEU A 335 2.21 9.20 26.44
CA LEU A 335 1.77 9.50 25.07
C LEU A 335 0.28 9.88 25.01
N GLN A 336 -0.58 9.17 25.74
CA GLN A 336 -2.01 9.51 25.82
C GLN A 336 -2.24 10.86 26.49
N ALA A 337 -1.46 11.18 27.53
CA ALA A 337 -1.49 12.48 28.19
C ALA A 337 -1.01 13.60 27.26
N MET A 338 0.06 13.33 26.48
CA MET A 338 0.58 14.28 25.50
C MET A 338 -0.46 14.63 24.43
N LYS A 339 -1.22 13.64 23.92
CA LYS A 339 -2.31 13.89 22.96
C LYS A 339 -3.50 14.70 23.53
N LYS A 340 -3.55 14.90 24.85
CA LYS A 340 -4.59 15.70 25.51
C LYS A 340 -4.10 17.08 25.93
N VAL A 341 -2.85 17.43 25.63
CA VAL A 341 -2.23 18.68 26.09
C VAL A 341 -2.99 19.93 25.62
N GLN A 342 -3.64 19.89 24.45
CA GLN A 342 -4.50 20.97 23.97
C GLN A 342 -5.71 21.24 24.87
N VAL A 343 -6.37 20.18 25.37
CA VAL A 343 -7.53 20.30 26.26
C VAL A 343 -7.13 21.02 27.54
N ILE A 344 -5.94 20.72 28.06
CA ILE A 344 -5.41 21.33 29.27
C ILE A 344 -5.02 22.78 29.01
N ALA A 345 -4.35 23.08 27.90
CA ALA A 345 -4.06 24.45 27.50
C ALA A 345 -5.34 25.29 27.34
N SER A 346 -6.42 24.70 26.81
CA SER A 346 -7.73 25.34 26.70
C SER A 346 -8.34 25.63 28.09
N ALA A 347 -8.27 24.67 29.01
CA ALA A 347 -8.79 24.81 30.37
C ALA A 347 -8.01 25.82 31.22
N LEU A 348 -6.69 25.94 31.03
CA LEU A 348 -5.84 26.90 31.75
C LEU A 348 -6.02 28.34 31.26
N GLY A 349 -6.35 28.48 29.99
CA GLY A 349 -6.42 29.75 29.30
C GLY A 349 -5.05 30.32 28.91
N PRO A 350 -5.03 31.32 28.00
CA PRO A 350 -3.82 31.76 27.29
C PRO A 350 -2.63 32.21 28.14
N GLN A 351 -2.88 32.85 29.28
CA GLN A 351 -1.82 33.41 30.11
C GLN A 351 -1.08 32.30 30.87
N ARG A 352 -1.83 31.42 31.53
CA ARG A 352 -1.27 30.29 32.29
C ARG A 352 -0.66 29.24 31.37
N THR A 353 -1.21 29.02 30.18
CA THR A 353 -0.56 28.18 29.17
C THR A 353 0.87 28.65 28.89
N ARG A 354 1.09 29.96 28.76
CA ARG A 354 2.42 30.52 28.52
C ARG A 354 3.32 30.52 29.74
N ASP A 355 2.78 30.86 30.90
CA ASP A 355 3.58 31.08 32.12
C ASP A 355 3.86 29.78 32.90
N GLU A 356 3.03 28.74 32.74
CA GLU A 356 3.11 27.48 33.48
C GLU A 356 3.30 26.26 32.56
N LEU A 357 2.42 26.08 31.55
CA LEU A 357 2.43 24.85 30.74
C LEU A 357 3.62 24.78 29.78
N LEU A 358 3.91 25.83 29.01
CA LEU A 358 5.04 25.80 28.06
C LEU A 358 6.40 25.60 28.75
N PRO A 359 6.72 26.26 29.89
CA PRO A 359 7.93 25.97 30.65
C PRO A 359 7.97 24.52 31.15
N PHE A 360 6.85 23.97 31.59
CA PHE A 360 6.77 22.57 32.02
C PHE A 360 7.07 21.60 30.88
N LEU A 361 6.45 21.79 29.70
CA LEU A 361 6.72 20.97 28.51
C LEU A 361 8.17 21.05 28.05
N ASN A 362 8.88 22.14 28.36
CA ASN A 362 10.29 22.29 28.06
C ASN A 362 11.19 21.40 28.93
N GLU A 363 10.78 21.18 30.18
CA GLU A 363 11.50 20.29 31.09
C GLU A 363 11.31 18.82 30.71
N THR A 364 10.24 18.48 29.97
CA THR A 364 9.92 17.11 29.52
C THR A 364 10.43 16.82 28.10
N LEU A 365 11.38 17.60 27.57
CA LEU A 365 11.94 17.37 26.23
C LEU A 365 13.01 16.26 26.17
N ASP A 366 13.38 15.68 27.32
CA ASP A 366 14.25 14.49 27.43
C ASP A 366 13.37 13.24 27.63
N ASP A 367 12.57 12.92 26.60
CA ASP A 367 11.57 11.85 26.62
C ASP A 367 11.68 10.97 25.36
N ASP A 368 10.91 9.90 25.28
CA ASP A 368 10.87 8.96 24.16
C ASP A 368 10.43 9.65 22.86
N ASP A 369 11.02 9.24 21.74
CA ASP A 369 10.81 9.88 20.44
C ASP A 369 9.33 9.90 19.99
N GLU A 370 8.52 8.90 20.37
CA GLU A 370 7.07 8.87 20.08
C GLU A 370 6.31 9.99 20.83
N ILE A 371 6.72 10.30 22.06
CA ILE A 371 6.13 11.36 22.88
C ILE A 371 6.57 12.72 22.33
N LEU A 372 7.85 12.87 21.97
CA LEU A 372 8.36 14.09 21.36
C LEU A 372 7.73 14.36 19.98
N LEU A 373 7.47 13.31 19.20
CA LEU A 373 6.76 13.41 17.92
C LEU A 373 5.33 13.92 18.13
N ALA A 374 4.60 13.35 19.10
CA ALA A 374 3.27 13.82 19.46
C ALA A 374 3.30 15.27 19.94
N LEU A 375 4.21 15.63 20.85
CA LEU A 375 4.37 17.01 21.31
C LEU A 375 4.63 17.98 20.15
N ALA A 376 5.52 17.62 19.23
CA ALA A 376 5.84 18.43 18.06
C ALA A 376 4.60 18.68 17.18
N GLU A 377 3.76 17.65 16.98
CA GLU A 377 2.50 17.77 16.24
C GLU A 377 1.50 18.69 16.95
N GLU A 378 1.27 18.46 18.25
CA GLU A 378 0.33 19.24 19.07
C GLU A 378 0.70 20.73 19.10
N LEU A 379 1.98 21.07 19.28
CA LEU A 379 2.45 22.47 19.31
C LEU A 379 2.15 23.24 18.01
N GLY A 380 1.91 22.57 16.89
CA GLY A 380 1.52 23.21 15.64
C GLY A 380 0.13 23.87 15.68
N GLU A 381 -0.75 23.41 16.56
CA GLU A 381 -2.13 23.89 16.70
C GLU A 381 -2.32 24.80 17.94
N PHE A 382 -1.23 25.14 18.64
CA PHE A 382 -1.29 25.88 19.91
C PHE A 382 -1.49 27.40 19.78
N VAL A 383 -1.53 27.95 18.56
CA VAL A 383 -1.53 29.41 18.35
C VAL A 383 -2.70 30.09 19.06
N ASP A 384 -3.91 29.55 18.94
CA ASP A 384 -5.07 30.12 19.63
C ASP A 384 -4.99 29.91 21.15
N LEU A 385 -4.45 28.77 21.59
CA LEU A 385 -4.31 28.38 22.99
C LEU A 385 -3.30 29.24 23.77
N VAL A 386 -2.35 29.88 23.09
CA VAL A 386 -1.41 30.85 23.69
C VAL A 386 -1.91 32.30 23.61
N GLY A 387 -3.13 32.53 23.11
CA GLY A 387 -3.72 33.86 22.99
C GLY A 387 -3.53 34.50 21.62
N GLY A 388 -3.55 33.68 20.58
CA GLY A 388 -3.55 34.08 19.17
C GLY A 388 -2.18 34.49 18.61
N ALA A 389 -2.21 34.97 17.37
CA ALA A 389 -1.04 35.35 16.55
C ALA A 389 0.00 36.21 17.30
N GLN A 390 -0.44 37.19 18.09
CA GLN A 390 0.45 38.11 18.82
C GLN A 390 1.34 37.40 19.85
N ASN A 391 0.92 36.22 20.32
CA ASN A 391 1.62 35.46 21.36
C ASN A 391 2.24 34.16 20.83
N ALA A 392 2.07 33.85 19.55
CA ALA A 392 2.56 32.62 18.93
C ALA A 392 4.09 32.44 19.03
N TYR A 393 4.86 33.53 19.17
CA TYR A 393 6.31 33.48 19.32
C TYR A 393 6.78 32.71 20.57
N HIS A 394 5.92 32.55 21.59
CA HIS A 394 6.23 31.74 22.77
C HIS A 394 6.36 30.25 22.44
N LEU A 395 5.84 29.77 21.30
CA LEU A 395 5.97 28.36 20.91
C LEU A 395 7.34 28.05 20.30
N LEU A 396 8.06 29.09 19.83
CA LEU A 396 9.29 28.91 19.06
C LEU A 396 10.43 28.29 19.85
N PHE A 397 10.51 28.47 21.17
CA PHE A 397 11.62 27.92 21.96
C PHE A 397 11.52 26.39 22.13
N LEU A 398 10.30 25.86 22.33
CA LEU A 398 10.05 24.42 22.36
C LEU A 398 10.32 23.81 20.99
N LEU A 399 9.74 24.43 19.95
CA LEU A 399 9.91 23.96 18.57
C LEU A 399 11.38 24.04 18.13
N GLU A 400 12.14 25.06 18.51
CA GLU A 400 13.59 25.13 18.24
C GLU A 400 14.35 23.94 18.84
N THR A 401 13.96 23.52 20.05
CA THR A 401 14.60 22.39 20.73
C THR A 401 14.26 21.07 20.04
N LEU A 402 12.97 20.86 19.71
CA LEU A 402 12.49 19.67 18.99
C LEU A 402 13.08 19.56 17.57
N VAL A 403 13.24 20.69 16.88
CA VAL A 403 13.89 20.77 15.55
C VAL A 403 15.37 20.36 15.60
N ALA A 404 16.01 20.40 16.77
CA ALA A 404 17.41 20.03 16.95
C ALA A 404 17.63 18.59 17.45
N VAL A 405 16.56 17.83 17.73
CA VAL A 405 16.61 16.43 18.20
C VAL A 405 17.27 15.51 17.15
N ASP A 406 17.87 14.41 17.58
CA ASP A 406 18.58 13.48 16.69
C ASP A 406 17.65 12.59 15.85
N GLU A 407 16.43 12.30 16.32
CA GLU A 407 15.42 11.54 15.58
C GLU A 407 14.81 12.36 14.43
N ALA A 408 14.84 11.80 13.21
CA ALA A 408 14.44 12.53 12.01
C ALA A 408 12.93 12.79 11.97
N ALA A 409 12.11 11.82 12.39
CA ALA A 409 10.66 11.97 12.40
C ALA A 409 10.21 13.15 13.29
N VAL A 410 10.80 13.27 14.49
CA VAL A 410 10.53 14.36 15.43
C VAL A 410 10.92 15.71 14.82
N ARG A 411 12.13 15.82 14.26
CA ARG A 411 12.59 17.06 13.61
C ARG A 411 11.69 17.50 12.47
N ASP A 412 11.31 16.58 11.60
CA ASP A 412 10.49 16.88 10.42
C ASP A 412 9.10 17.35 10.84
N MET A 413 8.50 16.71 11.86
CA MET A 413 7.24 17.17 12.44
C MET A 413 7.38 18.54 13.09
N ALA A 414 8.42 18.75 13.90
CA ALA A 414 8.67 20.03 14.56
C ALA A 414 8.90 21.17 13.54
N CYS A 415 9.57 20.89 12.41
CA CYS A 415 9.69 21.85 11.31
C CYS A 415 8.33 22.17 10.69
N LYS A 416 7.48 21.16 10.44
CA LYS A 416 6.11 21.36 9.92
C LYS A 416 5.27 22.22 10.86
N SER A 417 5.29 21.92 12.15
CA SER A 417 4.57 22.70 13.17
C SER A 417 5.12 24.12 13.30
N MET A 418 6.43 24.31 13.25
CA MET A 418 7.02 25.65 13.25
C MET A 418 6.65 26.45 12.00
N VAL A 419 6.57 25.83 10.82
CA VAL A 419 6.06 26.49 9.61
C VAL A 419 4.62 26.96 9.80
N LYS A 420 3.75 26.15 10.40
CA LYS A 420 2.35 26.54 10.70
C LYS A 420 2.32 27.74 11.65
N VAL A 421 3.04 27.66 12.77
CA VAL A 421 3.09 28.72 13.79
C VAL A 421 3.59 30.04 13.20
N VAL A 422 4.72 30.02 12.47
CA VAL A 422 5.34 31.23 11.91
C VAL A 422 4.44 31.90 10.86
N LYS A 423 3.69 31.14 10.06
CA LYS A 423 2.74 31.71 9.10
C LYS A 423 1.60 32.52 9.74
N LEU A 424 1.28 32.23 11.00
CA LEU A 424 0.26 32.95 11.76
C LEU A 424 0.83 34.13 12.56
N MET A 425 2.15 34.27 12.64
CA MET A 425 2.79 35.34 13.41
C MET A 425 2.76 36.70 12.68
N PRO A 426 2.67 37.82 13.44
CA PRO A 426 2.86 39.15 12.85
C PRO A 426 4.30 39.35 12.34
N PRO A 427 4.52 40.16 11.28
CA PRO A 427 5.85 40.36 10.68
C PRO A 427 6.93 40.84 11.65
N GLU A 428 6.56 41.68 12.62
CA GLU A 428 7.46 42.19 13.67
C GLU A 428 8.05 41.05 14.50
N HIS A 429 7.21 40.09 14.90
CA HIS A 429 7.63 38.93 15.68
C HIS A 429 8.42 37.91 14.85
N ILE A 430 8.12 37.78 13.55
CA ILE A 430 8.93 36.96 12.64
C ILE A 430 10.36 37.52 12.57
N SER A 431 10.47 38.83 12.36
CA SER A 431 11.74 39.56 12.31
C SER A 431 12.55 39.43 13.60
N GLU A 432 11.91 39.60 14.76
CA GLU A 432 12.59 39.61 16.06
C GLU A 432 12.92 38.19 16.57
N HIS A 433 11.94 37.29 16.56
CA HIS A 433 12.05 35.99 17.23
C HIS A 433 12.42 34.86 16.28
N PHE A 434 11.70 34.71 15.16
CA PHE A 434 11.94 33.58 14.25
C PHE A 434 13.30 33.67 13.54
N VAL A 435 13.68 34.85 13.06
CA VAL A 435 15.02 35.04 12.46
C VAL A 435 16.13 34.78 13.49
N ALA A 436 15.90 35.08 14.78
CA ALA A 436 16.85 34.74 15.84
C ALA A 436 16.99 33.22 16.05
N VAL A 437 15.90 32.46 15.93
CA VAL A 437 15.94 30.98 15.91
C VAL A 437 16.80 30.50 14.75
N LEU A 438 16.59 31.02 13.54
CA LEU A 438 17.40 30.65 12.37
C LEU A 438 18.89 30.92 12.57
N ARG A 439 19.26 32.09 13.12
CA ARG A 439 20.67 32.41 13.45
C ARG A 439 21.28 31.34 14.36
N ARG A 440 20.55 30.90 15.38
CA ARG A 440 21.02 29.87 16.32
C ARG A 440 21.15 28.51 15.62
N LEU A 441 20.14 28.08 14.87
CA LEU A 441 20.16 26.79 14.18
C LEU A 441 21.30 26.70 13.15
N VAL A 442 21.58 27.77 12.40
CA VAL A 442 22.66 27.81 11.40
C VAL A 442 24.06 27.76 12.02
N THR A 443 24.24 28.34 13.21
CA THR A 443 25.54 28.49 13.87
C THR A 443 25.87 27.38 14.87
N ARG A 444 24.91 26.54 15.24
CA ARG A 444 25.13 25.39 16.13
C ARG A 444 26.15 24.41 15.54
N GLU A 445 26.97 23.83 16.43
CA GLU A 445 28.01 22.86 16.04
C GLU A 445 27.42 21.56 15.46
N TRP A 446 26.26 21.14 15.99
CA TRP A 446 25.61 19.89 15.59
C TRP A 446 24.84 20.04 14.27
N PHE A 447 25.11 19.13 13.32
CA PHE A 447 24.66 19.28 11.94
C PHE A 447 23.16 19.07 11.74
N THR A 448 22.46 18.36 12.64
CA THR A 448 21.01 18.12 12.55
C THR A 448 20.23 19.43 12.59
N SER A 449 20.64 20.36 13.45
CA SER A 449 20.05 21.70 13.54
C SER A 449 20.24 22.52 12.26
N ARG A 450 21.41 22.40 11.61
CA ARG A 450 21.70 23.05 10.32
C ARG A 450 20.89 22.45 9.18
N ILE A 451 20.70 21.12 9.15
CA ILE A 451 19.81 20.44 8.20
C ILE A 451 18.38 20.98 8.35
N ALA A 452 17.89 21.06 9.59
CA ALA A 452 16.54 21.51 9.84
C ALA A 452 16.34 23.00 9.50
N ALA A 453 17.36 23.83 9.74
CA ALA A 453 17.38 25.24 9.32
C ALA A 453 17.12 25.40 7.82
N CYS A 454 17.69 24.55 6.96
CA CYS A 454 17.51 24.63 5.50
C CYS A 454 16.04 24.70 5.08
N ASN A 455 15.16 23.93 5.74
CA ASN A 455 13.74 23.81 5.37
C ASN A 455 12.87 24.98 5.84
N LEU A 456 13.45 25.91 6.60
CA LEU A 456 12.72 26.99 7.28
C LEU A 456 12.93 28.37 6.63
N PHE A 457 13.91 28.53 5.74
CA PHE A 457 14.25 29.82 5.12
C PHE A 457 13.17 30.42 4.24
N GLN A 458 12.32 29.58 3.63
CA GLN A 458 11.21 30.04 2.81
C GLN A 458 10.05 30.65 3.63
N VAL A 459 10.01 30.40 4.94
CA VAL A 459 8.86 30.76 5.79
C VAL A 459 8.98 32.20 6.26
N GLY A 460 7.98 33.02 5.96
CA GLY A 460 7.94 34.42 6.39
C GLY A 460 8.98 35.32 5.72
N TYR A 461 9.66 34.86 4.67
CA TYR A 461 10.69 35.64 3.97
C TYR A 461 10.13 36.90 3.29
N ASP A 462 8.96 36.76 2.67
CA ASP A 462 8.27 37.79 1.88
C ASP A 462 7.80 39.00 2.69
N VAL A 463 7.53 38.80 3.99
CA VAL A 463 7.04 39.86 4.89
C VAL A 463 8.16 40.63 5.61
N LEU A 464 9.42 40.25 5.40
CA LEU A 464 10.58 40.84 6.09
C LEU A 464 11.18 42.05 5.35
N SER A 465 11.88 42.90 6.09
CA SER A 465 12.60 44.03 5.51
C SER A 465 13.75 43.57 4.58
N PRO A 466 14.11 44.37 3.55
CA PRO A 466 15.19 44.01 2.62
C PRO A 466 16.54 43.71 3.31
N THR A 467 16.82 44.37 4.44
CA THR A 467 18.04 44.15 5.22
C THR A 467 18.06 42.75 5.85
N ILE A 468 16.94 42.31 6.42
CA ILE A 468 16.82 40.99 7.04
C ILE A 468 16.73 39.90 5.98
N GLN A 469 16.06 40.17 4.87
CA GLN A 469 16.06 39.29 3.70
C GLN A 469 17.48 39.03 3.19
N ALA A 470 18.33 40.06 3.11
CA ALA A 470 19.73 39.91 2.74
C ALA A 470 20.53 39.10 3.77
N GLU A 471 20.26 39.29 5.07
CA GLU A 471 20.85 38.48 6.13
C GLU A 471 20.49 36.99 6.00
N MET A 472 19.21 36.68 5.77
CA MET A 472 18.74 35.31 5.56
C MET A 472 19.40 34.66 4.35
N ARG A 473 19.56 35.39 3.23
CA ARG A 473 20.30 34.87 2.07
C ARG A 473 21.78 34.61 2.38
N GLY A 474 22.40 35.45 3.20
CA GLY A 474 23.76 35.23 3.71
C GLY A 474 23.88 33.94 4.52
N MET A 475 22.96 33.69 5.44
CA MET A 475 22.92 32.45 6.23
C MET A 475 22.65 31.21 5.36
N PHE A 476 21.74 31.31 4.39
CA PHE A 476 21.47 30.21 3.46
C PHE A 476 22.69 29.88 2.57
N SER A 477 23.40 30.92 2.11
CA SER A 477 24.66 30.78 1.36
C SER A 477 25.74 30.02 2.16
N GLN A 478 25.80 30.25 3.48
CA GLN A 478 26.68 29.48 4.37
C GLN A 478 26.31 27.99 4.39
N LEU A 479 25.02 27.64 4.48
CA LEU A 479 24.56 26.24 4.48
C LEU A 479 24.84 25.52 3.15
N CYS A 480 24.67 26.22 2.01
CA CYS A 480 25.03 25.69 0.69
C CYS A 480 26.53 25.38 0.55
N ARG A 481 27.38 25.97 1.41
CA ARG A 481 28.84 25.81 1.41
C ARG A 481 29.35 25.05 2.65
N ASP A 482 28.46 24.42 3.41
CA ASP A 482 28.81 23.67 4.61
C ASP A 482 29.79 22.53 4.28
N ASP A 483 30.73 22.24 5.18
CA ASP A 483 31.71 21.17 4.98
C ASP A 483 31.05 19.78 4.91
N LEU A 484 29.93 19.59 5.63
CA LEU A 484 29.22 18.32 5.69
C LEU A 484 28.26 18.14 4.50
N PRO A 485 28.41 17.05 3.72
CA PRO A 485 27.53 16.78 2.58
C PRO A 485 26.05 16.70 2.92
N LEU A 486 25.70 16.23 4.12
CA LEU A 486 24.29 16.11 4.53
C LEU A 486 23.61 17.48 4.65
N VAL A 487 24.33 18.50 5.15
CA VAL A 487 23.82 19.87 5.23
C VAL A 487 23.69 20.47 3.83
N ARG A 488 24.71 20.30 2.98
CA ARG A 488 24.65 20.76 1.58
C ARG A 488 23.53 20.10 0.78
N LYS A 489 23.26 18.80 1.03
CA LYS A 489 22.12 18.10 0.44
C LYS A 489 20.80 18.75 0.85
N ALA A 490 20.62 19.02 2.14
CA ALA A 490 19.41 19.67 2.66
C ALA A 490 19.26 21.12 2.14
N ALA A 491 20.36 21.86 2.05
CA ALA A 491 20.38 23.20 1.47
C ALA A 491 20.04 23.15 -0.02
N SER A 492 20.58 22.18 -0.75
CA SER A 492 20.25 21.94 -2.16
C SER A 492 18.77 21.65 -2.34
N SER A 493 18.16 20.74 -1.57
CA SER A 493 16.71 20.48 -1.68
C SER A 493 15.84 21.68 -1.33
N ALA A 494 16.31 22.59 -0.47
CA ALA A 494 15.58 23.79 -0.09
C ALA A 494 15.78 24.98 -1.04
N LEU A 495 16.76 24.93 -1.96
CA LEU A 495 17.15 26.06 -2.79
C LEU A 495 16.04 26.49 -3.75
N GLY A 496 15.42 25.56 -4.47
CA GLY A 496 14.33 25.84 -5.39
C GLY A 496 13.14 26.53 -4.70
N PRO A 497 12.56 25.93 -3.65
CA PRO A 497 11.48 26.54 -2.88
C PRO A 497 11.85 27.92 -2.31
N PHE A 498 13.08 28.10 -1.82
CA PHE A 498 13.53 29.40 -1.34
C PHE A 498 13.70 30.43 -2.46
N ALA A 499 14.19 30.02 -3.63
CA ALA A 499 14.39 30.91 -4.78
C ALA A 499 13.08 31.54 -5.26
N VAL A 500 11.97 30.78 -5.27
CA VAL A 500 10.64 31.26 -5.67
C VAL A 500 10.12 32.39 -4.77
N MET A 501 10.63 32.50 -3.54
CA MET A 501 10.30 33.60 -2.61
C MET A 501 11.12 34.88 -2.85
N THR A 502 12.07 34.88 -3.78
CA THR A 502 12.96 36.01 -4.07
C THR A 502 12.60 36.71 -5.38
N ASP A 503 13.01 37.97 -5.52
CA ASP A 503 12.87 38.68 -6.80
C ASP A 503 13.83 38.12 -7.86
N PRO A 504 13.53 38.27 -9.16
CA PRO A 504 14.37 37.75 -10.25
C PRO A 504 15.84 38.19 -10.22
N ALA A 505 16.14 39.41 -9.75
CA ALA A 505 17.51 39.89 -9.71
C ALA A 505 18.30 39.17 -8.61
N THR A 506 17.68 38.96 -7.44
CA THR A 506 18.25 38.17 -6.35
C THR A 506 18.44 36.70 -6.75
N ALA A 507 17.42 36.08 -7.34
CA ALA A 507 17.50 34.70 -7.83
C ALA A 507 18.68 34.52 -8.81
N ASN A 508 18.85 35.47 -9.73
CA ASN A 508 19.92 35.43 -10.72
C ASN A 508 21.32 35.73 -10.14
N ASN A 509 21.45 36.75 -9.30
CA ASN A 509 22.77 37.26 -8.90
C ASN A 509 23.33 36.56 -7.65
N GLU A 510 22.46 36.07 -6.77
CA GLU A 510 22.88 35.48 -5.49
C GLU A 510 22.62 33.96 -5.43
N LEU A 511 21.46 33.48 -5.88
CA LEU A 511 21.09 32.06 -5.76
C LEU A 511 21.60 31.20 -6.91
N MET A 512 21.62 31.70 -8.15
CA MET A 512 22.15 30.97 -9.30
C MET A 512 23.60 30.51 -9.09
N PRO A 513 24.54 31.34 -8.58
CA PRO A 513 25.90 30.87 -8.29
C PRO A 513 25.97 29.74 -7.25
N LEU A 514 25.07 29.74 -6.26
CA LEU A 514 24.99 28.67 -5.26
C LEU A 514 24.48 27.38 -5.90
N PHE A 515 23.44 27.48 -6.74
CA PHE A 515 22.92 26.36 -7.52
C PHE A 515 24.00 25.74 -8.41
N ILE A 516 24.77 26.55 -9.15
CA ILE A 516 25.84 26.06 -10.02
C ILE A 516 26.90 25.30 -9.21
N ALA A 517 27.29 25.81 -8.04
CA ALA A 517 28.24 25.14 -7.16
C ALA A 517 27.72 23.79 -6.66
N LEU A 518 26.45 23.73 -6.25
CA LEU A 518 25.80 22.48 -5.78
C LEU A 518 25.61 21.47 -6.92
N ALA A 519 25.35 21.93 -8.14
CA ALA A 519 25.22 21.07 -9.32
C ALA A 519 26.55 20.41 -9.71
N GLN A 520 27.67 20.97 -9.26
CA GLN A 520 29.03 20.43 -9.46
C GLN A 520 29.60 19.79 -8.18
N ASP A 521 28.76 19.54 -7.17
CA ASP A 521 29.21 18.94 -5.91
C ASP A 521 29.85 17.56 -6.13
N ARG A 522 30.85 17.23 -5.33
CA ARG A 522 31.53 15.93 -5.38
C ARG A 522 30.59 14.78 -5.01
N GLN A 523 29.57 15.05 -4.20
CA GLN A 523 28.61 14.07 -3.72
C GLN A 523 27.40 14.02 -4.64
N ASP A 524 27.12 12.84 -5.19
CA ASP A 524 25.97 12.60 -6.07
C ASP A 524 24.64 12.87 -5.38
N SER A 525 24.53 12.57 -4.09
CA SER A 525 23.35 12.83 -3.26
C SER A 525 22.98 14.33 -3.18
N VAL A 526 23.95 15.23 -3.34
CA VAL A 526 23.72 16.68 -3.43
C VAL A 526 23.33 17.09 -4.85
N ARG A 527 24.07 16.61 -5.86
CA ARG A 527 23.79 16.89 -7.27
C ARG A 527 22.40 16.42 -7.69
N LEU A 528 21.92 15.30 -7.15
CA LEU A 528 20.59 14.77 -7.45
C LEU A 528 19.47 15.78 -7.14
N GLN A 529 19.63 16.59 -6.08
CA GLN A 529 18.62 17.57 -5.66
C GLN A 529 18.55 18.78 -6.59
N THR A 530 19.55 18.99 -7.47
CA THR A 530 19.61 20.20 -8.30
C THR A 530 18.68 20.13 -9.51
N VAL A 531 18.17 18.96 -9.87
CA VAL A 531 17.24 18.85 -11.00
C VAL A 531 15.95 19.63 -10.73
N ASP A 532 15.34 19.46 -9.56
CA ASP A 532 14.15 20.22 -9.14
C ASP A 532 14.45 21.73 -9.05
N ASN A 533 15.63 22.08 -8.55
CA ASN A 533 16.06 23.48 -8.47
C ASN A 533 16.20 24.14 -9.85
N ALA A 534 16.66 23.39 -10.86
CA ALA A 534 16.80 23.91 -12.21
C ALA A 534 15.44 24.28 -12.81
N VAL A 535 14.41 23.47 -12.55
CA VAL A 535 13.01 23.75 -12.96
C VAL A 535 12.47 24.99 -12.25
N ALA A 536 12.67 25.10 -10.92
CA ALA A 536 12.23 26.26 -10.15
C ALA A 536 12.93 27.56 -10.61
N LEU A 537 14.25 27.53 -10.78
CA LEU A 537 15.03 28.69 -11.25
C LEU A 537 14.70 29.08 -12.69
N ALA A 538 14.37 28.12 -13.55
CA ALA A 538 13.95 28.39 -14.93
C ALA A 538 12.67 29.24 -15.02
N GLN A 539 11.86 29.32 -13.95
CA GLN A 539 10.69 30.19 -13.92
C GLN A 539 11.03 31.64 -13.54
N LEU A 540 12.20 31.87 -12.91
CA LEU A 540 12.58 33.14 -12.30
C LEU A 540 13.62 33.91 -13.12
N VAL A 541 14.51 33.21 -13.81
CA VAL A 541 15.66 33.85 -14.48
C VAL A 541 15.38 34.26 -15.92
N PRO A 542 16.09 35.29 -16.45
CA PRO A 542 15.96 35.70 -17.84
C PRO A 542 16.29 34.56 -18.81
N GLU A 543 15.68 34.60 -20.00
CA GLU A 543 15.83 33.57 -21.03
C GLU A 543 17.30 33.29 -21.40
N GLU A 544 18.13 34.34 -21.47
CA GLU A 544 19.57 34.22 -21.73
C GLU A 544 20.27 33.32 -20.70
N ILE A 545 19.91 33.42 -19.42
CA ILE A 545 20.50 32.63 -18.33
C ILE A 545 19.96 31.20 -18.36
N LYS A 546 18.67 31.02 -18.67
CA LYS A 546 18.09 29.67 -18.89
C LYS A 546 18.87 28.93 -19.96
N MET A 547 19.11 29.58 -21.09
CA MET A 547 19.78 28.97 -22.23
C MET A 547 21.27 28.73 -22.00
N ASN A 548 21.97 29.73 -21.45
CA ASN A 548 23.44 29.68 -21.36
C ASN A 548 23.98 28.99 -20.10
N GLN A 549 23.16 28.85 -19.04
CA GLN A 549 23.62 28.30 -17.76
C GLN A 549 22.81 27.08 -17.31
N LEU A 550 21.48 27.16 -17.29
CA LEU A 550 20.65 26.05 -16.78
C LEU A 550 20.63 24.83 -17.70
N ILE A 551 20.41 25.03 -19.01
CA ILE A 551 20.37 23.92 -19.98
C ILE A 551 21.68 23.11 -19.98
N PRO A 552 22.89 23.71 -20.05
CA PRO A 552 24.14 22.95 -19.98
C PRO A 552 24.26 22.09 -18.72
N ILE A 553 23.79 22.59 -17.57
CA ILE A 553 23.81 21.86 -16.30
C ILE A 553 22.87 20.65 -16.35
N ILE A 554 21.64 20.82 -16.85
CA ILE A 554 20.68 19.72 -17.01
C ILE A 554 21.24 18.66 -17.99
N CYS A 555 21.80 19.09 -19.12
CA CYS A 555 22.42 18.19 -20.09
C CYS A 555 23.59 17.41 -19.49
N THR A 556 24.36 18.05 -18.60
CA THR A 556 25.47 17.41 -17.88
C THR A 556 24.92 16.40 -16.85
N ALA A 557 23.88 16.76 -16.10
CA ALA A 557 23.22 15.88 -15.13
C ALA A 557 22.59 14.64 -15.80
N ALA A 558 22.03 14.79 -17.00
CA ALA A 558 21.49 13.67 -17.79
C ALA A 558 22.55 12.64 -18.19
N ARG A 559 23.83 13.03 -18.16
CA ARG A 559 25.00 12.21 -18.52
C ARG A 559 25.96 12.06 -17.34
N ASP A 560 25.48 12.27 -16.12
CA ASP A 560 26.29 12.18 -14.91
C ASP A 560 26.83 10.76 -14.72
N SER A 561 28.03 10.64 -14.17
CA SER A 561 28.61 9.36 -13.74
C SER A 561 27.69 8.54 -12.81
N ALA A 562 26.93 9.22 -11.94
CA ALA A 562 26.03 8.59 -10.98
C ALA A 562 24.65 8.39 -11.60
N TRP A 563 24.21 7.14 -11.68
CA TRP A 563 22.92 6.79 -12.29
C TRP A 563 21.73 7.44 -11.59
N ARG A 564 21.82 7.69 -10.28
CA ARG A 564 20.75 8.36 -9.51
C ARG A 564 20.51 9.79 -9.99
N VAL A 565 21.56 10.51 -10.38
CA VAL A 565 21.44 11.87 -10.92
C VAL A 565 20.76 11.83 -12.29
N ARG A 566 21.17 10.89 -13.15
CA ARG A 566 20.54 10.66 -14.46
C ARG A 566 19.06 10.25 -14.31
N TRP A 567 18.77 9.38 -13.35
CA TRP A 567 17.43 8.97 -12.98
C TRP A 567 16.57 10.16 -12.56
N SER A 568 17.12 11.08 -11.76
CA SER A 568 16.43 12.31 -11.34
C SER A 568 16.02 13.18 -12.54
N VAL A 569 16.92 13.34 -13.51
CA VAL A 569 16.59 14.03 -14.78
C VAL A 569 15.50 13.29 -15.55
N GLY A 570 15.57 11.96 -15.65
CA GLY A 570 14.53 11.16 -16.29
C GLY A 570 13.16 11.28 -15.61
N ASN A 571 13.13 11.30 -14.28
CA ASN A 571 11.90 11.46 -13.50
C ASN A 571 11.24 12.82 -13.72
N LYS A 572 12.06 13.88 -13.84
CA LYS A 572 11.65 15.28 -14.01
C LYS A 572 11.60 15.74 -15.47
N LEU A 573 11.71 14.81 -16.41
CA LEU A 573 11.82 15.13 -17.82
C LEU A 573 10.63 15.94 -18.36
N PRO A 574 9.36 15.63 -18.00
CA PRO A 574 8.21 16.45 -18.44
C PRO A 574 8.28 17.88 -17.92
N GLU A 575 8.61 18.08 -16.64
CA GLU A 575 8.71 19.41 -16.02
C GLU A 575 9.87 20.21 -16.62
N ILE A 576 10.99 19.55 -16.94
CA ILE A 576 12.10 20.16 -17.69
C ILE A 576 11.61 20.60 -19.08
N CYS A 577 10.98 19.72 -19.86
CA CYS A 577 10.44 20.08 -21.17
C CYS A 577 9.45 21.26 -21.10
N GLN A 578 8.59 21.29 -20.08
CA GLN A 578 7.66 22.38 -19.85
C GLN A 578 8.39 23.70 -19.54
N ALA A 579 9.39 23.67 -18.65
CA ALA A 579 10.08 24.87 -18.18
C ALA A 579 10.92 25.57 -19.26
N PHE A 580 11.49 24.81 -20.21
CA PHE A 580 12.31 25.35 -21.30
C PHE A 580 11.56 25.50 -22.63
N GLY A 581 10.29 25.07 -22.68
CA GLY A 581 9.43 25.24 -23.84
C GLY A 581 9.69 24.24 -24.99
N PRO A 582 8.76 24.16 -25.96
CA PRO A 582 8.71 23.09 -26.95
C PRO A 582 9.87 23.12 -27.98
N GLU A 583 10.42 24.30 -28.29
CA GLU A 583 11.54 24.44 -29.25
C GLU A 583 12.81 23.79 -28.71
N VAL A 584 13.17 24.13 -27.47
CA VAL A 584 14.33 23.56 -26.77
C VAL A 584 14.08 22.10 -26.41
N ALA A 585 12.86 21.76 -25.98
CA ALA A 585 12.46 20.39 -25.71
C ALA A 585 12.69 19.49 -26.93
N SER A 586 12.26 19.94 -28.11
CA SER A 586 12.36 19.20 -29.37
C SER A 586 13.79 19.10 -29.92
N THR A 587 14.69 20.00 -29.53
CA THR A 587 16.06 20.07 -30.04
C THR A 587 17.06 19.60 -28.99
N THR A 588 17.50 20.50 -28.12
CA THR A 588 18.58 20.24 -27.16
C THR A 588 18.20 19.19 -26.13
N ILE A 589 17.02 19.26 -25.50
CA ILE A 589 16.64 18.31 -24.45
C ILE A 589 16.41 16.91 -25.04
N CYS A 590 15.71 16.81 -26.18
CA CYS A 590 15.50 15.55 -26.89
C CYS A 590 16.83 14.82 -27.16
N GLU A 591 17.79 15.53 -27.77
CA GLU A 591 19.09 14.95 -28.17
C GLU A 591 20.07 14.74 -27.02
N MET A 592 20.13 15.70 -26.09
CA MET A 592 21.18 15.73 -25.08
C MET A 592 20.78 15.01 -23.79
N CYS A 593 19.47 14.91 -23.51
CA CYS A 593 18.94 14.30 -22.29
C CYS A 593 18.09 13.08 -22.61
N PHE A 594 17.00 13.24 -23.36
CA PHE A 594 15.97 12.21 -23.44
C PHE A 594 16.44 10.93 -24.17
N VAL A 595 16.99 11.06 -25.38
CA VAL A 595 17.52 9.92 -26.14
C VAL A 595 18.63 9.17 -25.36
N PRO A 596 19.62 9.85 -24.74
CA PRO A 596 20.59 9.19 -23.87
C PRO A 596 19.99 8.44 -22.69
N LEU A 597 18.97 9.00 -22.02
CA LEU A 597 18.30 8.35 -20.89
C LEU A 597 17.50 7.10 -21.32
N LEU A 598 16.86 7.14 -22.49
CA LEU A 598 16.22 5.95 -23.08
C LEU A 598 17.26 4.89 -23.51
N GLY A 599 18.49 5.30 -23.80
CA GLY A 599 19.60 4.41 -24.14
C GLY A 599 20.56 4.12 -22.99
N ASP A 600 20.16 4.37 -21.75
CA ASP A 600 21.05 4.27 -20.59
C ASP A 600 21.53 2.83 -20.34
N THR A 601 22.71 2.70 -19.74
CA THR A 601 23.25 1.38 -19.36
C THR A 601 22.48 0.75 -18.20
N GLU A 602 21.96 1.58 -17.28
CA GLU A 602 21.22 1.13 -16.10
C GLU A 602 19.73 0.94 -16.40
N ALA A 603 19.17 -0.20 -15.99
CA ALA A 603 17.77 -0.54 -16.26
C ALA A 603 16.80 0.43 -15.55
N GLU A 604 17.12 0.88 -14.35
CA GLU A 604 16.31 1.81 -13.56
C GLU A 604 16.17 3.17 -14.25
N VAL A 605 17.23 3.65 -14.90
CA VAL A 605 17.21 4.92 -15.65
C VAL A 605 16.37 4.78 -16.92
N LYS A 606 16.54 3.68 -17.67
CA LYS A 606 15.69 3.37 -18.83
C LYS A 606 14.22 3.23 -18.44
N THR A 607 13.94 2.58 -17.31
CA THR A 607 12.58 2.36 -16.80
C THR A 607 11.88 3.68 -16.52
N ILE A 608 12.53 4.61 -15.80
CA ILE A 608 11.92 5.92 -15.54
C ILE A 608 11.77 6.73 -16.83
N ALA A 609 12.78 6.75 -17.70
CA ALA A 609 12.71 7.47 -18.97
C ALA A 609 11.59 6.95 -19.86
N ALA A 610 11.44 5.62 -19.96
CA ALA A 610 10.36 4.96 -20.70
C ALA A 610 8.99 5.39 -20.14
N SER A 611 8.80 5.36 -18.82
CA SER A 611 7.52 5.72 -18.17
C SER A 611 7.10 7.17 -18.44
N LYS A 612 8.08 8.08 -18.60
CA LYS A 612 7.81 9.50 -18.86
C LYS A 612 7.65 9.83 -20.34
N THR A 613 7.76 8.84 -21.24
CA THR A 613 7.76 9.08 -22.69
C THR A 613 6.48 9.74 -23.18
N HIS A 614 5.32 9.26 -22.74
CA HIS A 614 4.05 9.87 -23.12
C HIS A 614 3.92 11.34 -22.64
N THR A 615 4.23 11.61 -21.38
CA THR A 615 4.12 12.96 -20.81
C THR A 615 5.14 13.94 -21.39
N ALA A 616 6.38 13.48 -21.67
CA ALA A 616 7.38 14.30 -22.31
C ALA A 616 7.07 14.55 -23.79
N ALA A 617 6.40 13.60 -24.47
CA ALA A 617 6.01 13.72 -25.87
C ALA A 617 5.07 14.90 -26.13
N ALA A 618 4.31 15.35 -25.13
CA ALA A 618 3.44 16.54 -25.24
C ALA A 618 4.20 17.82 -25.62
N PHE A 619 5.51 17.89 -25.33
CA PHE A 619 6.35 19.04 -25.58
C PHE A 619 7.32 18.87 -26.76
N ILE A 620 7.31 17.70 -27.40
CA ILE A 620 8.26 17.36 -28.47
C ILE A 620 7.51 17.38 -29.81
N HIS A 621 8.09 18.05 -30.80
CA HIS A 621 7.52 18.13 -32.13
C HIS A 621 7.35 16.72 -32.74
N PRO A 622 6.22 16.40 -33.40
CA PRO A 622 5.94 15.05 -33.93
C PRO A 622 7.06 14.47 -34.80
N ASN A 623 7.70 15.28 -35.65
CA ASN A 623 8.84 14.84 -36.45
C ASN A 623 10.02 14.31 -35.60
N GLN A 624 10.28 14.89 -34.44
CA GLN A 624 11.35 14.46 -33.52
C GLN A 624 10.92 13.21 -32.74
N LEU A 625 9.63 13.09 -32.40
CA LEU A 625 9.10 11.85 -31.84
C LEU A 625 9.32 10.67 -32.80
N VAL A 626 8.95 10.83 -34.08
CA VAL A 626 9.10 9.77 -35.09
C VAL A 626 10.56 9.46 -35.41
N SER A 627 11.41 10.48 -35.56
CA SER A 627 12.79 10.27 -36.01
C SER A 627 13.78 9.92 -34.91
N ARG A 628 13.49 10.24 -33.64
CA ARG A 628 14.41 10.05 -32.50
C ARG A 628 13.83 9.16 -31.41
N ILE A 629 12.64 9.50 -30.89
CA ILE A 629 12.09 8.83 -29.70
C ILE A 629 11.53 7.44 -30.01
N ILE A 630 10.76 7.29 -31.09
CA ILE A 630 10.17 5.99 -31.45
C ILE A 630 11.26 4.94 -31.77
N PRO A 631 12.34 5.24 -32.50
CA PRO A 631 13.46 4.30 -32.67
C PRO A 631 14.09 3.86 -31.33
N SER A 632 14.23 4.78 -30.36
CA SER A 632 14.68 4.43 -29.01
C SER A 632 13.67 3.52 -28.30
N CYS A 633 12.38 3.81 -28.38
CA CYS A 633 11.32 2.96 -27.85
C CYS A 633 11.33 1.56 -28.49
N ALA A 634 11.59 1.46 -29.80
CA ALA A 634 11.72 0.19 -30.50
C ALA A 634 12.87 -0.67 -29.97
N THR A 635 13.98 -0.02 -29.58
CA THR A 635 15.10 -0.68 -28.91
C THR A 635 14.69 -1.15 -27.52
N LEU A 636 14.00 -0.30 -26.75
CA LEU A 636 13.52 -0.62 -25.40
C LEU A 636 12.46 -1.74 -25.39
N ALA A 637 11.64 -1.86 -26.42
CA ALA A 637 10.68 -2.95 -26.55
C ALA A 637 11.34 -4.35 -26.67
N ARG A 638 12.66 -4.40 -26.84
CA ARG A 638 13.49 -5.62 -26.87
C ARG A 638 14.53 -5.63 -25.76
N ASP A 639 14.38 -4.76 -24.76
CA ASP A 639 15.34 -4.65 -23.67
C ASP A 639 15.41 -5.95 -22.87
N PRO A 640 16.61 -6.40 -22.44
CA PRO A 640 16.72 -7.59 -21.59
C PRO A 640 15.95 -7.45 -20.27
N SER A 641 15.81 -6.23 -19.73
CA SER A 641 15.05 -6.00 -18.50
C SER A 641 13.56 -5.97 -18.77
N GLU A 642 12.82 -6.87 -18.13
CA GLU A 642 11.35 -6.90 -18.19
C GLU A 642 10.71 -5.63 -17.61
N HIS A 643 11.30 -5.02 -16.58
CA HIS A 643 10.81 -3.75 -16.02
C HIS A 643 10.86 -2.60 -17.03
N VAL A 644 11.90 -2.56 -17.87
CA VAL A 644 12.02 -1.55 -18.93
C VAL A 644 10.92 -1.75 -19.99
N ARG A 645 10.70 -3.01 -20.42
CA ARG A 645 9.64 -3.35 -21.38
C ARG A 645 8.25 -3.07 -20.81
N ALA A 646 8.01 -3.42 -19.54
CA ALA A 646 6.75 -3.21 -18.83
C ALA A 646 6.44 -1.72 -18.67
N SER A 647 7.46 -0.91 -18.33
CA SER A 647 7.33 0.55 -18.25
C SER A 647 6.98 1.17 -19.60
N LEU A 648 7.65 0.78 -20.69
CA LEU A 648 7.29 1.23 -22.03
C LEU A 648 5.86 0.80 -22.42
N ALA A 649 5.49 -0.44 -22.14
CA ALA A 649 4.16 -0.99 -22.43
C ALA A 649 3.04 -0.17 -21.80
N SER A 650 3.24 0.36 -20.59
CA SER A 650 2.24 1.16 -19.87
C SER A 650 1.90 2.52 -20.52
N VAL A 651 2.74 2.98 -21.47
CA VAL A 651 2.62 4.33 -22.07
C VAL A 651 2.71 4.38 -23.59
N VAL A 652 3.18 3.32 -24.27
CA VAL A 652 3.52 3.37 -25.71
C VAL A 652 2.36 3.84 -26.58
N MET A 653 1.14 3.32 -26.33
CA MET A 653 -0.04 3.69 -27.14
C MET A 653 -0.58 5.08 -26.79
N LYS A 654 -0.34 5.56 -25.56
CA LYS A 654 -0.78 6.91 -25.14
C LYS A 654 -0.10 8.00 -25.96
N MET A 655 1.04 7.73 -26.60
CA MET A 655 1.70 8.70 -27.50
C MET A 655 0.94 8.95 -28.80
N ALA A 656 -0.03 8.11 -29.16
CA ALA A 656 -0.76 8.22 -30.42
C ALA A 656 -1.47 9.57 -30.60
N ILE A 657 -1.93 10.17 -29.50
CA ILE A 657 -2.61 11.47 -29.50
C ILE A 657 -1.73 12.62 -30.03
N TYR A 658 -0.40 12.49 -29.97
CA TYR A 658 0.55 13.51 -30.43
C TYR A 658 1.03 13.29 -31.87
N LEU A 659 0.89 12.07 -32.40
CA LEU A 659 1.41 11.67 -33.71
C LEU A 659 0.36 11.71 -34.82
N GLY A 660 -0.92 11.62 -34.44
CA GLY A 660 -2.02 11.40 -35.37
C GLY A 660 -2.08 9.95 -35.86
N ARG A 661 -3.22 9.61 -36.48
CA ARG A 661 -3.57 8.23 -36.87
C ARG A 661 -2.54 7.55 -37.77
N GLU A 662 -2.09 8.22 -38.83
CA GLU A 662 -1.17 7.64 -39.82
C GLU A 662 0.18 7.23 -39.19
N ASN A 663 0.79 8.11 -38.42
CA ASN A 663 2.06 7.84 -37.75
C ASN A 663 1.91 6.83 -36.62
N ALA A 664 0.81 6.87 -35.86
CA ALA A 664 0.55 5.89 -34.80
C ALA A 664 0.41 4.47 -35.38
N VAL A 665 -0.34 4.31 -36.47
CA VAL A 665 -0.47 3.03 -37.18
C VAL A 665 0.88 2.57 -37.76
N THR A 666 1.62 3.47 -38.39
CA THR A 666 2.88 3.10 -39.08
C THR A 666 3.99 2.74 -38.09
N HIS A 667 4.06 3.43 -36.95
CA HIS A 667 5.23 3.38 -36.07
C HIS A 667 4.95 2.84 -34.66
N LEU A 668 3.79 3.11 -34.06
CA LEU A 668 3.47 2.65 -32.69
C LEU A 668 2.78 1.28 -32.67
N LEU A 669 1.87 1.02 -33.61
CA LEU A 669 1.14 -0.26 -33.66
C LEU A 669 2.08 -1.47 -33.76
N PRO A 670 3.17 -1.47 -34.57
CA PRO A 670 4.12 -2.58 -34.58
C PRO A 670 4.80 -2.81 -33.22
N LEU A 671 5.12 -1.74 -32.48
CA LEU A 671 5.70 -1.83 -31.14
C LEU A 671 4.70 -2.37 -30.13
N PHE A 672 3.45 -1.91 -30.22
CA PHE A 672 2.36 -2.37 -29.39
C PHE A 672 2.12 -3.88 -29.56
N LEU A 673 2.02 -4.37 -30.80
CA LEU A 673 1.82 -5.79 -31.08
C LEU A 673 3.02 -6.65 -30.65
N GLN A 674 4.25 -6.12 -30.76
CA GLN A 674 5.45 -6.78 -30.26
C GLN A 674 5.39 -6.97 -28.74
N LEU A 675 5.02 -5.92 -28.00
CA LEU A 675 4.89 -5.96 -26.53
C LEU A 675 3.67 -6.76 -26.05
N LEU A 676 2.59 -6.80 -26.85
CA LEU A 676 1.41 -7.62 -26.59
C LEU A 676 1.76 -9.12 -26.58
N SER A 677 2.76 -9.50 -27.35
CA SER A 677 3.25 -10.88 -27.48
C SER A 677 4.52 -11.15 -26.63
N ASP A 678 4.82 -10.30 -25.64
CA ASP A 678 6.01 -10.43 -24.79
C ASP A 678 5.97 -11.72 -23.95
N GLU A 679 7.13 -12.27 -23.61
CA GLU A 679 7.23 -13.46 -22.75
C GLU A 679 6.80 -13.19 -21.30
N ASN A 680 7.04 -11.98 -20.80
CA ASN A 680 6.69 -11.58 -19.44
C ASN A 680 5.22 -11.14 -19.36
N SER A 681 4.47 -11.70 -18.41
CA SER A 681 3.03 -11.43 -18.25
C SER A 681 2.71 -9.99 -17.83
N GLU A 682 3.56 -9.33 -17.05
CA GLU A 682 3.35 -7.93 -16.65
C GLU A 682 3.39 -6.99 -17.85
N VAL A 683 4.32 -7.23 -18.79
CA VAL A 683 4.40 -6.46 -20.05
C VAL A 683 3.10 -6.60 -20.83
N ARG A 684 2.60 -7.83 -21.01
CA ARG A 684 1.33 -8.10 -21.70
C ARG A 684 0.15 -7.44 -21.00
N LEU A 685 0.07 -7.54 -19.67
CA LEU A 685 -0.99 -6.94 -18.86
C LEU A 685 -1.02 -5.40 -19.02
N ASN A 686 0.14 -4.76 -19.00
CA ASN A 686 0.25 -3.32 -19.19
C ASN A 686 -0.22 -2.88 -20.58
N ILE A 687 0.05 -3.68 -21.62
CA ILE A 687 -0.49 -3.42 -22.96
C ILE A 687 -2.03 -3.58 -22.97
N ILE A 688 -2.55 -4.66 -22.38
CA ILE A 688 -4.00 -4.96 -22.34
C ILE A 688 -4.78 -3.84 -21.65
N SER A 689 -4.25 -3.36 -20.53
CA SER A 689 -4.84 -2.26 -19.75
C SER A 689 -4.94 -0.93 -20.52
N ASN A 690 -4.29 -0.84 -21.69
CA ASN A 690 -4.31 0.35 -22.54
C ASN A 690 -4.91 0.08 -23.94
N LEU A 691 -5.64 -1.03 -24.12
CA LEU A 691 -6.26 -1.37 -25.41
C LEU A 691 -7.32 -0.36 -25.87
N ASP A 692 -8.00 0.32 -24.94
CA ASP A 692 -9.01 1.34 -25.27
C ASP A 692 -8.43 2.48 -26.13
N HIS A 693 -7.20 2.91 -25.83
CA HIS A 693 -6.50 3.97 -26.58
C HIS A 693 -6.16 3.54 -28.02
N VAL A 694 -5.91 2.25 -28.25
CA VAL A 694 -5.64 1.70 -29.59
C VAL A 694 -6.89 1.85 -30.46
N ASN A 695 -8.03 1.52 -29.88
CA ASN A 695 -9.28 1.47 -30.60
C ASN A 695 -9.70 2.87 -31.12
N GLU A 696 -9.51 3.91 -30.31
CA GLU A 696 -9.79 5.29 -30.73
C GLU A 696 -8.94 5.75 -31.94
N VAL A 697 -7.71 5.24 -32.05
CA VAL A 697 -6.72 5.74 -33.00
C VAL A 697 -6.70 4.92 -34.30
N VAL A 698 -6.72 3.60 -34.20
CA VAL A 698 -6.43 2.69 -35.33
C VAL A 698 -7.68 2.48 -36.22
N GLY A 699 -8.87 2.48 -35.61
CA GLY A 699 -10.13 2.14 -36.27
C GLY A 699 -10.31 0.62 -36.48
N ILE A 700 -11.55 0.24 -36.78
CA ILE A 700 -12.04 -1.15 -36.73
C ILE A 700 -11.31 -2.10 -37.72
N ASP A 701 -11.02 -1.63 -38.94
CA ASP A 701 -10.49 -2.50 -40.01
C ASP A 701 -9.10 -3.08 -39.68
N GLN A 702 -8.21 -2.25 -39.14
CA GLN A 702 -6.85 -2.69 -38.77
C GLN A 702 -6.82 -3.40 -37.42
N LEU A 703 -7.73 -3.06 -36.51
CA LEU A 703 -7.96 -3.79 -35.26
C LEU A 703 -8.30 -5.25 -35.55
N THR A 704 -9.21 -5.48 -36.51
CA THR A 704 -9.65 -6.82 -36.91
C THR A 704 -8.52 -7.66 -37.52
N GLN A 705 -7.70 -7.08 -38.40
CA GLN A 705 -6.65 -7.82 -39.12
C GLN A 705 -5.41 -8.11 -38.27
N SER A 706 -5.06 -7.23 -37.34
CA SER A 706 -3.76 -7.29 -36.64
C SER A 706 -3.88 -7.60 -35.15
N LEU A 707 -4.94 -7.13 -34.48
CA LEU A 707 -5.07 -7.24 -33.03
C LEU A 707 -5.88 -8.46 -32.61
N LEU A 708 -6.92 -8.82 -33.38
CA LEU A 708 -7.78 -9.95 -33.05
C LEU A 708 -7.02 -11.28 -32.90
N PRO A 709 -6.08 -11.67 -33.79
CA PRO A 709 -5.32 -12.91 -33.59
C PRO A 709 -4.53 -12.93 -32.28
N ALA A 710 -4.00 -11.77 -31.87
CA ALA A 710 -3.27 -11.64 -30.61
C ALA A 710 -4.21 -11.70 -29.39
N ILE A 711 -5.40 -11.08 -29.47
CA ILE A 711 -6.41 -11.17 -28.40
C ILE A 711 -6.87 -12.62 -28.19
N VAL A 712 -7.14 -13.36 -29.27
CA VAL A 712 -7.52 -14.78 -29.19
C VAL A 712 -6.40 -15.60 -28.56
N GLN A 713 -5.14 -15.31 -28.88
CA GLN A 713 -4.01 -15.98 -28.24
C GLN A 713 -3.91 -15.67 -26.73
N LEU A 714 -4.19 -14.42 -26.32
CA LEU A 714 -4.16 -13.99 -24.92
C LEU A 714 -5.34 -14.53 -24.10
N ALA A 715 -6.47 -14.78 -24.75
CA ALA A 715 -7.62 -15.42 -24.12
C ALA A 715 -7.33 -16.84 -23.62
N GLU A 716 -6.29 -17.49 -24.14
CA GLU A 716 -5.81 -18.81 -23.75
C GLU A 716 -4.46 -18.75 -22.99
N ASP A 717 -4.04 -17.56 -22.53
CA ASP A 717 -2.77 -17.38 -21.83
C ASP A 717 -2.69 -18.24 -20.57
N ARG A 718 -1.49 -18.77 -20.26
CA ARG A 718 -1.25 -19.58 -19.06
C ARG A 718 -1.57 -18.80 -17.79
N GLN A 719 -1.26 -17.51 -17.78
CA GLN A 719 -1.50 -16.64 -16.65
C GLN A 719 -2.96 -16.19 -16.63
N TRP A 720 -3.72 -16.65 -15.64
CA TRP A 720 -5.16 -16.37 -15.56
C TRP A 720 -5.48 -14.87 -15.49
N ARG A 721 -4.63 -14.04 -14.86
CA ARG A 721 -4.82 -12.58 -14.85
C ARG A 721 -4.87 -11.95 -16.25
N ILE A 722 -4.13 -12.52 -17.22
CA ILE A 722 -4.20 -12.09 -18.62
C ILE A 722 -5.55 -12.45 -19.22
N ARG A 723 -6.00 -13.70 -19.03
CA ARG A 723 -7.32 -14.15 -19.48
C ARG A 723 -8.44 -13.29 -18.88
N LEU A 724 -8.34 -12.96 -17.58
CA LEU A 724 -9.28 -12.09 -16.89
C LEU A 724 -9.34 -10.69 -17.55
N ALA A 725 -8.18 -10.07 -17.79
CA ALA A 725 -8.13 -8.75 -18.41
C ALA A 725 -8.73 -8.76 -19.84
N ILE A 726 -8.56 -9.85 -20.60
CA ILE A 726 -9.22 -10.02 -21.90
C ILE A 726 -10.74 -10.15 -21.73
N ILE A 727 -11.23 -10.93 -20.76
CA ILE A 727 -12.67 -11.09 -20.47
C ILE A 727 -13.33 -9.74 -20.16
N GLU A 728 -12.65 -8.88 -19.40
CA GLU A 728 -13.15 -7.56 -19.07
C GLU A 728 -13.18 -6.63 -20.28
N PHE A 729 -12.26 -6.79 -21.23
CA PHE A 729 -12.18 -5.99 -22.45
C PHE A 729 -13.19 -6.39 -23.54
N VAL A 730 -13.60 -7.66 -23.59
CA VAL A 730 -14.47 -8.20 -24.65
C VAL A 730 -15.77 -7.43 -24.90
N PRO A 731 -16.53 -6.97 -23.88
CA PRO A 731 -17.77 -6.23 -24.12
C PRO A 731 -17.54 -4.94 -24.92
N THR A 732 -16.43 -4.23 -24.64
CA THR A 732 -16.03 -3.03 -25.38
C THR A 732 -15.72 -3.37 -26.84
N LEU A 733 -15.00 -4.45 -27.08
CA LEU A 733 -14.66 -4.91 -28.43
C LEU A 733 -15.89 -5.41 -29.20
N ALA A 734 -16.81 -6.10 -28.52
CA ALA A 734 -18.08 -6.55 -29.08
C ALA A 734 -18.95 -5.37 -29.56
N SER A 735 -18.90 -4.23 -28.85
CA SER A 735 -19.62 -3.01 -29.26
C SER A 735 -19.13 -2.41 -30.57
N GLN A 736 -17.87 -2.63 -30.93
CA GLN A 736 -17.22 -2.00 -32.08
C GLN A 736 -17.24 -2.88 -33.32
N LEU A 737 -17.07 -4.20 -33.14
CA LEU A 737 -17.07 -5.16 -34.24
C LEU A 737 -18.48 -5.50 -34.74
N GLY A 738 -19.49 -5.32 -33.87
CA GLY A 738 -20.86 -5.67 -34.16
C GLY A 738 -21.17 -7.15 -33.99
N VAL A 739 -22.47 -7.47 -33.94
CA VAL A 739 -23.01 -8.78 -33.56
C VAL A 739 -22.50 -9.91 -34.46
N ALA A 740 -22.63 -9.75 -35.78
CA ALA A 740 -22.29 -10.80 -36.75
C ALA A 740 -20.81 -11.20 -36.69
N TYR A 741 -19.93 -10.22 -36.52
CA TYR A 741 -18.50 -10.47 -36.44
C TYR A 741 -18.13 -11.17 -35.13
N PHE A 742 -18.72 -10.73 -34.02
CA PHE A 742 -18.53 -11.33 -32.70
C PHE A 742 -18.95 -12.81 -32.69
N GLU A 743 -20.10 -13.13 -33.29
CA GLU A 743 -20.59 -14.50 -33.39
C GLU A 743 -19.64 -15.43 -34.12
N GLU A 744 -19.06 -14.96 -35.23
CA GLU A 744 -18.17 -15.77 -36.06
C GLU A 744 -16.80 -16.02 -35.42
N HIS A 745 -16.27 -15.05 -34.65
CA HIS A 745 -14.86 -15.08 -34.25
C HIS A 745 -14.60 -15.15 -32.73
N LEU A 746 -15.54 -14.71 -31.88
CA LEU A 746 -15.30 -14.52 -30.44
C LEU A 746 -16.26 -15.30 -29.55
N MET A 747 -17.41 -15.71 -30.06
CA MET A 747 -18.42 -16.43 -29.30
C MET A 747 -17.91 -17.74 -28.70
N GLU A 748 -17.23 -18.58 -29.50
CA GLU A 748 -16.70 -19.87 -29.01
C GLU A 748 -15.72 -19.69 -27.85
N MET A 749 -14.86 -18.68 -27.96
CA MET A 749 -13.90 -18.31 -26.91
C MET A 749 -14.62 -17.88 -25.62
N CYS A 750 -15.65 -17.03 -25.73
CA CYS A 750 -16.42 -16.58 -24.57
C CYS A 750 -17.11 -17.73 -23.83
N MET A 751 -17.61 -18.70 -24.60
CA MET A 751 -18.24 -19.91 -24.04
C MET A 751 -17.20 -20.86 -23.43
N GLY A 752 -16.00 -20.92 -23.99
CA GLY A 752 -14.88 -21.68 -23.44
C GLY A 752 -14.49 -21.25 -22.03
N TRP A 753 -14.53 -19.94 -21.71
CA TRP A 753 -14.16 -19.44 -20.38
C TRP A 753 -15.09 -19.88 -19.25
N LEU A 754 -16.34 -20.26 -19.55
CA LEU A 754 -17.24 -20.86 -18.56
C LEU A 754 -16.70 -22.20 -18.04
N CYS A 755 -15.86 -22.87 -18.84
CA CYS A 755 -15.21 -24.14 -18.50
C CYS A 755 -13.74 -23.98 -18.10
N ASP A 756 -13.27 -22.75 -17.81
CA ASP A 756 -11.89 -22.51 -17.40
C ASP A 756 -11.55 -23.23 -16.09
N SER A 757 -10.28 -23.61 -15.89
CA SER A 757 -9.83 -24.27 -14.66
C SER A 757 -9.88 -23.35 -13.43
N VAL A 758 -9.73 -22.04 -13.63
CA VAL A 758 -9.70 -21.02 -12.58
C VAL A 758 -11.10 -20.47 -12.31
N PHE A 759 -11.52 -20.51 -11.04
CA PHE A 759 -12.85 -20.02 -10.63
C PHE A 759 -13.10 -18.56 -11.01
N SER A 760 -12.16 -17.64 -10.71
CA SER A 760 -12.31 -16.22 -11.02
C SER A 760 -12.52 -15.96 -12.52
N ILE A 761 -11.98 -16.82 -13.39
CA ILE A 761 -12.22 -16.74 -14.83
C ILE A 761 -13.63 -17.15 -15.17
N ARG A 762 -14.10 -18.29 -14.63
CA ARG A 762 -15.48 -18.74 -14.83
C ARG A 762 -16.48 -17.70 -14.33
N GLU A 763 -16.22 -17.11 -13.16
CA GLU A 763 -17.04 -16.03 -12.60
C GLU A 763 -17.07 -14.81 -13.51
N ALA A 764 -15.90 -14.29 -13.92
CA ALA A 764 -15.81 -13.16 -14.83
C ALA A 764 -16.50 -13.45 -16.18
N ALA A 765 -16.43 -14.69 -16.68
CA ALA A 765 -17.13 -15.11 -17.88
C ALA A 765 -18.66 -15.05 -17.71
N THR A 766 -19.21 -15.45 -16.56
CA THR A 766 -20.67 -15.30 -16.31
C THR A 766 -21.12 -13.84 -16.31
N LEU A 767 -20.32 -12.95 -15.71
CA LEU A 767 -20.59 -11.51 -15.73
C LEU A 767 -20.44 -10.92 -17.14
N ASN A 768 -19.47 -11.41 -17.90
CA ASN A 768 -19.26 -11.03 -19.29
C ASN A 768 -20.50 -11.35 -20.15
N LEU A 769 -21.13 -12.52 -19.98
CA LEU A 769 -22.37 -12.86 -20.68
C LEU A 769 -23.52 -11.88 -20.37
N LEU A 770 -23.64 -11.43 -19.13
CA LEU A 770 -24.63 -10.40 -18.77
C LEU A 770 -24.36 -9.08 -19.50
N ARG A 771 -23.10 -8.62 -19.53
CA ARG A 771 -22.70 -7.40 -20.24
C ARG A 771 -22.94 -7.52 -21.75
N LEU A 772 -22.64 -8.67 -22.35
CA LEU A 772 -22.93 -8.94 -23.77
C LEU A 772 -24.45 -8.95 -24.04
N THR A 773 -25.25 -9.51 -23.14
CA THR A 773 -26.72 -9.51 -23.24
C THR A 773 -27.29 -8.11 -23.15
N GLN A 774 -26.77 -7.26 -22.26
CA GLN A 774 -27.15 -5.85 -22.17
C GLN A 774 -26.81 -5.08 -23.46
N HIS A 775 -25.74 -5.47 -24.15
CA HIS A 775 -25.30 -4.82 -25.39
C HIS A 775 -26.06 -5.31 -26.64
N PHE A 776 -26.18 -6.62 -26.85
CA PHE A 776 -26.79 -7.21 -28.04
C PHE A 776 -28.29 -7.50 -27.91
N GLY A 777 -28.82 -7.41 -26.69
CA GLY A 777 -30.22 -7.61 -26.39
C GLY A 777 -30.58 -9.03 -25.95
N VAL A 778 -31.75 -9.11 -25.30
CA VAL A 778 -32.32 -10.34 -24.73
C VAL A 778 -32.60 -11.40 -25.79
N ASP A 779 -33.14 -11.01 -26.95
CA ASP A 779 -33.48 -11.95 -28.03
C ASP A 779 -32.24 -12.66 -28.56
N TRP A 780 -31.13 -11.93 -28.65
CA TRP A 780 -29.84 -12.48 -29.03
C TRP A 780 -29.33 -13.48 -27.99
N ALA A 781 -29.37 -13.11 -26.70
CA ALA A 781 -28.97 -14.01 -25.62
C ALA A 781 -29.81 -15.30 -25.59
N ARG A 782 -31.12 -15.18 -25.82
CA ARG A 782 -32.05 -16.33 -25.93
C ARG A 782 -31.67 -17.28 -27.06
N GLN A 783 -31.23 -16.76 -28.20
CA GLN A 783 -30.91 -17.57 -29.38
C GLN A 783 -29.50 -18.19 -29.31
N HIS A 784 -28.53 -17.45 -28.77
CA HIS A 784 -27.12 -17.82 -28.88
C HIS A 784 -26.44 -18.21 -27.57
N ILE A 785 -26.79 -17.57 -26.45
CA ILE A 785 -26.17 -17.83 -25.14
C ILE A 785 -26.89 -18.98 -24.42
N VAL A 786 -28.20 -18.85 -24.27
CA VAL A 786 -29.02 -19.74 -23.44
C VAL A 786 -28.88 -21.23 -23.84
N PRO A 787 -28.97 -21.61 -25.15
CA PRO A 787 -28.81 -23.01 -25.56
C PRO A 787 -27.41 -23.58 -25.23
N ARG A 788 -26.38 -22.73 -25.25
CA ARG A 788 -25.00 -23.15 -24.98
C ARG A 788 -24.75 -23.35 -23.50
N ILE A 789 -25.29 -22.47 -22.65
CA ILE A 789 -25.26 -22.68 -21.19
C ILE A 789 -25.91 -24.01 -20.83
N PHE A 790 -27.03 -24.33 -21.46
CA PHE A 790 -27.76 -25.58 -21.20
C PHE A 790 -27.09 -26.83 -21.73
N SER A 791 -26.24 -26.73 -22.75
CA SER A 791 -25.42 -27.88 -23.15
C SER A 791 -24.54 -28.41 -22.00
N MET A 792 -24.27 -27.58 -20.98
CA MET A 792 -23.46 -27.95 -19.81
C MET A 792 -24.26 -28.56 -18.66
N HIS A 793 -25.60 -28.47 -18.65
CA HIS A 793 -26.43 -28.93 -17.52
C HIS A 793 -26.36 -30.44 -17.26
N SER A 794 -25.99 -31.24 -18.27
CA SER A 794 -25.88 -32.71 -18.18
C SER A 794 -24.43 -33.17 -18.19
N ASN A 795 -23.48 -32.25 -18.01
CA ASN A 795 -22.07 -32.60 -18.02
C ASN A 795 -21.74 -33.50 -16.80
N PRO A 796 -20.94 -34.57 -16.95
CA PRO A 796 -20.54 -35.40 -15.81
C PRO A 796 -19.79 -34.61 -14.73
N ASN A 797 -19.02 -33.59 -15.11
CA ASN A 797 -18.35 -32.71 -14.17
C ASN A 797 -19.36 -31.74 -13.54
N TYR A 798 -19.58 -31.87 -12.22
CA TYR A 798 -20.53 -31.04 -11.49
C TYR A 798 -20.15 -29.55 -11.52
N LEU A 799 -18.87 -29.19 -11.64
CA LEU A 799 -18.43 -27.79 -11.75
C LEU A 799 -19.03 -27.09 -12.98
N TYR A 800 -19.20 -27.82 -14.09
CA TYR A 800 -19.81 -27.28 -15.31
C TYR A 800 -21.35 -27.20 -15.20
N ARG A 801 -21.97 -28.09 -14.43
CA ARG A 801 -23.39 -27.95 -14.08
C ARG A 801 -23.60 -26.75 -13.16
N MET A 802 -22.71 -26.56 -12.18
CA MET A 802 -22.75 -25.45 -11.24
C MET A 802 -22.54 -24.10 -11.94
N ILE A 803 -21.57 -23.99 -12.85
CA ILE A 803 -21.36 -22.73 -13.59
C ILE A 803 -22.54 -22.42 -14.52
N SER A 804 -23.24 -23.44 -15.04
CA SER A 804 -24.45 -23.23 -15.83
C SER A 804 -25.55 -22.56 -15.01
N LEU A 805 -25.76 -23.00 -13.75
CA LEU A 805 -26.68 -22.37 -12.81
C LEU A 805 -26.25 -20.95 -12.45
N ARG A 806 -24.95 -20.72 -12.21
CA ARG A 806 -24.42 -19.39 -11.92
C ARG A 806 -24.61 -18.43 -13.09
N ALA A 807 -24.33 -18.86 -14.32
CA ALA A 807 -24.55 -18.08 -15.53
C ALA A 807 -26.04 -17.72 -15.70
N VAL A 808 -26.93 -18.68 -15.46
CA VAL A 808 -28.38 -18.46 -15.46
C VAL A 808 -28.80 -17.47 -14.38
N LYS A 809 -28.33 -17.64 -13.14
CA LYS A 809 -28.60 -16.73 -12.01
C LYS A 809 -28.21 -15.29 -12.35
N MET A 810 -27.06 -15.10 -13.00
CA MET A 810 -26.58 -13.78 -13.44
C MET A 810 -27.41 -13.18 -14.58
N LEU A 811 -27.87 -14.02 -15.52
CA LEU A 811 -28.65 -13.55 -16.67
C LEU A 811 -30.13 -13.30 -16.33
N ALA A 812 -30.70 -14.06 -15.41
CA ALA A 812 -32.13 -14.07 -15.14
C ALA A 812 -32.73 -12.68 -14.86
N PRO A 813 -32.10 -11.78 -14.06
CA PRO A 813 -32.65 -10.44 -13.83
C PRO A 813 -32.74 -9.56 -15.08
N ALA A 814 -32.00 -9.87 -16.15
CA ALA A 814 -32.02 -9.14 -17.41
C ALA A 814 -32.97 -9.73 -18.46
N MET A 815 -33.59 -10.89 -18.18
CA MET A 815 -34.47 -11.61 -19.10
C MET A 815 -35.94 -11.38 -18.74
N PRO A 816 -36.86 -11.29 -19.73
CA PRO A 816 -38.29 -11.13 -19.47
C PRO A 816 -38.92 -12.45 -18.99
N SER A 817 -40.03 -12.35 -18.26
CA SER A 817 -40.78 -13.47 -17.66
C SER A 817 -41.02 -14.61 -18.67
N ASP A 818 -41.48 -14.29 -19.89
CA ASP A 818 -41.82 -15.26 -20.91
C ASP A 818 -40.59 -16.06 -21.41
N ALA A 819 -39.45 -15.39 -21.53
CA ALA A 819 -38.19 -16.04 -21.90
C ALA A 819 -37.71 -16.96 -20.78
N ILE A 820 -37.74 -16.50 -19.52
CA ILE A 820 -37.34 -17.31 -18.36
C ILE A 820 -38.21 -18.58 -18.28
N GLN A 821 -39.54 -18.43 -18.38
CA GLN A 821 -40.48 -19.55 -18.31
C GLN A 821 -40.27 -20.58 -19.43
N ALA A 822 -40.03 -20.11 -20.66
CA ALA A 822 -39.95 -20.98 -21.83
C ALA A 822 -38.62 -21.71 -21.96
N THR A 823 -37.50 -21.12 -21.52
CA THR A 823 -36.17 -21.66 -21.78
C THR A 823 -35.38 -21.98 -20.52
N ILE A 824 -35.45 -21.16 -19.47
CA ILE A 824 -34.57 -21.27 -18.30
C ILE A 824 -35.17 -22.13 -17.19
N LEU A 825 -36.39 -21.84 -16.80
CA LEU A 825 -37.04 -22.45 -15.64
C LEU A 825 -37.12 -23.99 -15.72
N PRO A 826 -37.45 -24.63 -16.87
CA PRO A 826 -37.54 -26.09 -16.94
C PRO A 826 -36.25 -26.80 -16.53
N ILE A 827 -35.10 -26.22 -16.89
CA ILE A 827 -33.77 -26.81 -16.64
C ILE A 827 -33.34 -26.60 -15.19
N VAL A 828 -33.62 -25.42 -14.62
CA VAL A 828 -33.36 -25.16 -13.20
C VAL A 828 -34.16 -26.13 -12.33
N LEU A 829 -35.41 -26.42 -12.71
CA LEU A 829 -36.25 -27.40 -12.00
C LEU A 829 -35.74 -28.83 -12.18
N GLU A 830 -35.19 -29.19 -13.35
CA GLU A 830 -34.56 -30.51 -13.56
C GLU A 830 -33.36 -30.71 -12.63
N LEU A 831 -32.49 -29.69 -12.52
CA LEU A 831 -31.31 -29.70 -11.66
C LEU A 831 -31.62 -29.74 -10.16
N ALA A 832 -32.87 -29.48 -9.75
CA ALA A 832 -33.29 -29.63 -8.35
C ALA A 832 -33.15 -31.08 -7.85
N THR A 833 -33.07 -32.05 -8.77
CA THR A 833 -32.91 -33.48 -8.46
C THR A 833 -31.49 -34.00 -8.67
N ASP A 834 -30.51 -33.11 -8.88
CA ASP A 834 -29.11 -33.49 -9.09
C ASP A 834 -28.55 -34.26 -7.89
N PRO A 835 -27.76 -35.33 -8.11
CA PRO A 835 -27.17 -36.09 -7.00
C PRO A 835 -26.26 -35.26 -6.09
N VAL A 836 -25.67 -34.17 -6.59
CA VAL A 836 -24.73 -33.33 -5.85
C VAL A 836 -25.46 -32.22 -5.07
N PRO A 837 -25.35 -32.16 -3.73
CA PRO A 837 -26.01 -31.13 -2.91
C PRO A 837 -25.65 -29.70 -3.33
N ASN A 838 -24.40 -29.45 -3.72
CA ASN A 838 -23.94 -28.16 -4.20
C ASN A 838 -24.72 -27.64 -5.41
N ILE A 839 -25.21 -28.54 -6.27
CA ILE A 839 -26.07 -28.16 -7.39
C ILE A 839 -27.46 -27.80 -6.86
N ARG A 840 -28.03 -28.64 -6.00
CA ARG A 840 -29.40 -28.47 -5.45
C ARG A 840 -29.55 -27.18 -4.64
N PHE A 841 -28.58 -26.81 -3.82
CA PHE A 841 -28.68 -25.54 -3.10
C PHE A 841 -28.46 -24.32 -4.01
N ASN A 842 -27.61 -24.45 -5.05
CA ASN A 842 -27.47 -23.39 -6.05
C ASN A 842 -28.74 -23.26 -6.91
N VAL A 843 -29.53 -24.32 -7.09
CA VAL A 843 -30.89 -24.23 -7.66
C VAL A 843 -31.78 -23.35 -6.80
N ALA A 844 -31.81 -23.54 -5.48
CA ALA A 844 -32.59 -22.69 -4.58
C ALA A 844 -32.20 -21.20 -4.70
N LYS A 845 -30.89 -20.91 -4.69
CA LYS A 845 -30.35 -19.54 -4.91
C LYS A 845 -30.68 -18.96 -6.27
N THR A 846 -30.75 -19.80 -7.30
CA THR A 846 -31.09 -19.38 -8.67
C THR A 846 -32.57 -19.07 -8.80
N LEU A 847 -33.44 -19.88 -8.18
CA LEU A 847 -34.88 -19.65 -8.12
C LEU A 847 -35.20 -18.37 -7.34
N GLU A 848 -34.50 -18.11 -6.24
CA GLU A 848 -34.62 -16.85 -5.48
C GLU A 848 -34.35 -15.63 -6.36
N ALA A 849 -33.28 -15.65 -7.16
CA ALA A 849 -32.93 -14.55 -8.07
C ALA A 849 -33.96 -14.32 -9.20
N MET A 850 -34.83 -15.30 -9.48
CA MET A 850 -35.88 -15.21 -10.50
C MET A 850 -37.21 -14.69 -9.96
N VAL A 851 -37.39 -14.61 -8.64
CA VAL A 851 -38.69 -14.29 -8.01
C VAL A 851 -39.27 -12.98 -8.52
N THR A 852 -38.44 -11.95 -8.71
CA THR A 852 -38.90 -10.62 -9.15
C THR A 852 -39.27 -10.56 -10.65
N GLN A 853 -38.91 -11.58 -11.43
CA GLN A 853 -39.10 -11.60 -12.88
C GLN A 853 -40.25 -12.52 -13.33
N LEU A 854 -40.69 -13.43 -12.47
CA LEU A 854 -41.72 -14.42 -12.79
C LEU A 854 -43.10 -13.97 -12.30
N ASP A 855 -44.13 -14.32 -13.06
CA ASP A 855 -45.52 -14.07 -12.67
C ASP A 855 -45.93 -14.93 -11.46
N ALA A 856 -46.79 -14.38 -10.59
CA ALA A 856 -47.27 -15.06 -9.39
C ALA A 856 -47.84 -16.48 -9.67
N SER A 857 -48.53 -16.65 -10.80
CA SER A 857 -49.06 -17.95 -11.20
C SER A 857 -47.98 -19.01 -11.46
N VAL A 858 -46.81 -18.60 -11.96
CA VAL A 858 -45.69 -19.51 -12.21
C VAL A 858 -44.91 -19.79 -10.94
N LEU A 859 -44.78 -18.76 -10.09
CA LEU A 859 -44.21 -18.91 -8.75
C LEU A 859 -44.97 -19.97 -7.95
N GLU A 860 -46.29 -19.88 -7.88
CA GLU A 860 -47.16 -20.85 -7.18
C GLU A 860 -47.15 -22.23 -7.84
N ALA A 861 -47.19 -22.30 -9.17
CA ALA A 861 -47.38 -23.57 -9.88
C ALA A 861 -46.09 -24.40 -10.01
N ALA A 862 -44.91 -23.77 -10.07
CA ALA A 862 -43.67 -24.45 -10.42
C ALA A 862 -42.51 -24.20 -9.44
N VAL A 863 -42.32 -22.95 -8.97
CA VAL A 863 -41.18 -22.59 -8.11
C VAL A 863 -41.41 -23.01 -6.67
N GLN A 864 -42.56 -22.65 -6.09
CA GLN A 864 -42.91 -22.95 -4.71
C GLN A 864 -42.92 -24.46 -4.39
N PRO A 865 -43.51 -25.35 -5.22
CA PRO A 865 -43.47 -26.79 -4.96
C PRO A 865 -42.03 -27.35 -5.00
N CYS A 866 -41.19 -26.83 -5.89
CA CYS A 866 -39.79 -27.23 -6.00
C CYS A 866 -39.00 -26.86 -4.75
N LEU A 867 -39.10 -25.61 -4.29
CA LEU A 867 -38.44 -25.16 -3.07
C LEU A 867 -38.96 -25.91 -1.83
N GLN A 868 -40.26 -26.19 -1.74
CA GLN A 868 -40.83 -27.00 -0.64
C GLN A 868 -40.26 -28.42 -0.61
N ALA A 869 -39.99 -29.01 -1.78
CA ALA A 869 -39.31 -30.31 -1.87
C ALA A 869 -37.84 -30.21 -1.39
N LEU A 870 -37.13 -29.15 -1.78
CA LEU A 870 -35.74 -28.90 -1.35
C LEU A 870 -35.62 -28.59 0.16
N VAL A 871 -36.66 -28.03 0.80
CA VAL A 871 -36.70 -27.90 2.27
C VAL A 871 -36.73 -29.25 2.98
N GLN A 872 -37.13 -30.33 2.30
CA GLN A 872 -37.11 -31.69 2.84
C GLN A 872 -35.87 -32.48 2.40
N ASP A 873 -34.88 -31.83 1.78
CA ASP A 873 -33.63 -32.47 1.34
C ASP A 873 -32.82 -33.00 2.53
N PRO A 874 -32.11 -34.13 2.41
CA PRO A 874 -31.25 -34.63 3.49
C PRO A 874 -30.09 -33.68 3.85
N ASP A 875 -29.67 -32.80 2.94
CA ASP A 875 -28.54 -31.90 3.13
C ASP A 875 -28.95 -30.58 3.81
N SER A 876 -28.21 -30.16 4.84
CA SER A 876 -28.56 -28.97 5.66
C SER A 876 -28.49 -27.66 4.88
N ASP A 877 -27.54 -27.54 3.94
CA ASP A 877 -27.34 -26.32 3.17
C ASP A 877 -28.48 -26.17 2.17
N VAL A 878 -28.86 -27.25 1.50
CA VAL A 878 -30.03 -27.29 0.61
C VAL A 878 -31.30 -26.85 1.36
N GLN A 879 -31.53 -27.37 2.57
CA GLN A 879 -32.67 -26.97 3.40
C GLN A 879 -32.65 -25.47 3.74
N TYR A 880 -31.48 -24.94 4.11
CA TYR A 880 -31.30 -23.54 4.49
C TYR A 880 -31.62 -22.60 3.32
N PHE A 881 -31.01 -22.80 2.14
CA PHE A 881 -31.25 -21.93 0.98
C PHE A 881 -32.67 -22.06 0.43
N ALA A 882 -33.23 -23.26 0.44
CA ALA A 882 -34.62 -23.45 0.02
C ALA A 882 -35.59 -22.72 0.96
N SER A 883 -35.34 -22.79 2.28
CA SER A 883 -36.13 -22.08 3.28
C SER A 883 -35.98 -20.57 3.17
N HIS A 884 -34.77 -20.09 2.89
CA HIS A 884 -34.51 -18.67 2.63
C HIS A 884 -35.27 -18.18 1.40
N ALA A 885 -35.11 -18.87 0.26
CA ALA A 885 -35.78 -18.52 -0.99
C ALA A 885 -37.31 -18.48 -0.84
N LEU A 886 -37.92 -19.41 -0.09
CA LEU A 886 -39.36 -19.41 0.19
C LEU A 886 -39.83 -18.21 1.02
N ARG A 887 -38.98 -17.65 1.91
CA ARG A 887 -39.33 -16.46 2.70
C ARG A 887 -39.32 -15.19 1.85
N VAL A 888 -38.50 -15.17 0.80
CA VAL A 888 -38.35 -14.03 -0.11
C VAL A 888 -39.44 -14.02 -1.20
N MET A 889 -40.16 -15.14 -1.39
CA MET A 889 -41.29 -15.20 -2.33
C MET A 889 -42.49 -14.34 -1.85
N PRO A 890 -43.12 -13.57 -2.77
CA PRO A 890 -44.23 -12.66 -2.45
C PRO A 890 -45.56 -13.35 -2.13
#